data_AF-A0A366EVH2-F1
#
_entry.id   AF-A0A366EVH2-F1
#
_cell.length_a   1.000
_cell.length_b   1.000
_cell.length_c   1.000
_cell.angle_alpha   90.00
_cell.angle_beta   90.00
_cell.angle_gamma   90.00
#
_symmetry.space_group_name_H-M   'P 1'
#
loop_
_entity.id
_entity.type
_entity.pdbx_description
1 polymer ?
#
loop_
_entity_poly.entity_id
_entity_poly.type
_entity_poly.pdbx_seq_one_letter_code
_entity_poly.pdbx_strand_id
1 'polypeptide(L)'
;MRKPRRRTVLGWIASAIALLWPWPVLAEALLVGVNVVNPMRASVADQNAILAEIKAARVAVIRCGISNDDKGVDFAKRALAQGIRLQLIVTPEYGPSAPKRPYQPDAFPHMWGGPPLSAADPALSKAAFQRLFDALDAAGIPIAGAELGNEINWAGFNPEFPLPGEGRIFSLEDLAGDPEAAQVARGFLKYLDVLAALKDVRDRSRLNHAAPIISAGLVSAEDGAKIYNSKKEDMVSLSATLAFLRAHGLDRLVDAYGVHAYPSTARPGDPAATAALKQRLQRVDLAACRPRGAGAGKPCWITEWGFPNADLACPSAREAGRTLLVEETRAAFSEAAAEGRLMGIDYFSWNSDPWSKEPDADSVFRCGALTQSGRAAMAPEVREAKAASAEPGRAGPDGSMRVRVGPPLVVRGPAPDIADDSFTEIELPNGLFRGFTAAGTTIAIDGKTPHDMGGKARTVLGRGPPGAPDSCGQWLQHVERQGKTLIGWVHNETACDYAKGGQTHASMTIATSADDGLTWTVEGPIIRGTDPPAAGKETGDSCVTAIRGDDGYDYAYCKHNGGHPWEGGYGFIARAPASDPGPGKWTKYFDGAWSEPGVDGRSGKLDGGGVAWWRTTSQTLGLNWVKGGLGLEASKDRLHFAPVFAEPLMLAEPGDWSRKNGLELVAYPVLLDAKSGSNQLGDRWLLTYMYLSPGETFARRYLVFRPVDIAWTRGPGEPEVGEMLTHWYAAARHDHWATTAPVPENNSAYKLVAELGYVMTSPDAAHASVELEECVSDGPGHPDHILIENGVCESHGYRRLRSAGFVYSAQQTNTQPLYRCYSDSEKSHFAANRDDCDGMGKREALLGYDLER
;
A
#
# COMPACT_ATOMS: atom_id res chain seq x y z
N MET A 1 -9.96 -69.67 39.33
CA MET A 1 -8.58 -69.90 39.81
C MET A 1 -7.59 -69.55 38.70
N ARG A 2 -6.48 -68.90 39.09
CA ARG A 2 -5.15 -68.82 38.45
C ARG A 2 -5.04 -68.39 36.97
N LYS A 3 -4.40 -67.23 36.80
CA LYS A 3 -3.75 -66.74 35.57
C LYS A 3 -2.84 -67.79 34.92
N PRO A 4 -2.70 -67.79 33.59
CA PRO A 4 -1.51 -68.29 32.91
C PRO A 4 -0.55 -67.16 32.54
N ARG A 5 0.75 -67.51 32.54
CA ARG A 5 1.90 -66.66 32.23
C ARG A 5 2.35 -66.87 30.77
N ARG A 6 2.64 -65.71 30.15
CA ARG A 6 3.73 -65.36 29.21
C ARG A 6 3.85 -66.10 27.87
N ARG A 7 3.71 -65.32 26.80
CA ARG A 7 4.71 -65.24 25.71
C ARG A 7 4.91 -63.77 25.31
N THR A 8 6.18 -63.41 25.19
CA THR A 8 6.73 -62.09 24.85
C THR A 8 6.49 -61.82 23.36
N VAL A 9 5.95 -60.64 23.02
CA VAL A 9 5.90 -60.12 21.64
C VAL A 9 6.60 -58.75 21.65
N LEU A 10 7.58 -58.59 20.76
CA LEU A 10 8.17 -57.31 20.40
C LEU A 10 7.06 -56.39 19.86
N GLY A 11 6.72 -55.34 20.60
CA GLY A 11 5.87 -54.25 20.15
C GLY A 11 6.72 -53.09 19.67
N TRP A 12 6.63 -52.75 18.38
CA TRP A 12 7.05 -51.46 17.85
C TRP A 12 6.08 -50.40 18.39
N ILE A 13 6.56 -49.58 19.33
CA ILE A 13 5.84 -48.40 19.83
C ILE A 13 6.20 -47.24 18.90
N ALA A 14 5.23 -46.79 18.12
CA ALA A 14 5.27 -45.49 17.48
C ALA A 14 5.13 -44.42 18.57
N SER A 15 6.24 -43.79 18.93
CA SER A 15 6.28 -42.62 19.80
C SER A 15 5.65 -41.43 19.06
N ALA A 16 4.44 -41.06 19.44
CA ALA A 16 3.88 -39.75 19.11
C ALA A 16 4.63 -38.68 19.92
N ILE A 17 5.71 -38.16 19.33
CA ILE A 17 6.31 -36.90 19.78
C ILE A 17 5.35 -35.80 19.34
N ALA A 18 4.61 -35.25 20.31
CA ALA A 18 3.92 -33.98 20.13
C ALA A 18 4.99 -32.90 19.89
N LEU A 19 5.23 -32.60 18.61
CA LEU A 19 5.99 -31.43 18.18
C LEU A 19 5.21 -30.19 18.62
N LEU A 20 5.67 -29.59 19.73
CA LEU A 20 5.33 -28.23 20.11
C LEU A 20 5.85 -27.30 19.02
N TRP A 21 4.99 -26.95 18.05
CA TRP A 21 5.27 -25.88 17.11
C TRP A 21 5.30 -24.54 17.85
N PRO A 22 6.39 -23.75 17.76
CA PRO A 22 6.38 -22.39 18.25
C PRO A 22 5.43 -21.59 17.37
N TRP A 23 4.44 -20.94 17.99
CA TRP A 23 3.57 -20.01 17.28
C TRP A 23 4.42 -18.84 16.75
N PRO A 24 4.30 -18.46 15.47
CA PRO A 24 4.98 -17.27 14.97
C PRO A 24 4.37 -16.05 15.68
N VAL A 25 5.22 -15.29 16.37
CA VAL A 25 4.84 -14.01 16.98
C VAL A 25 4.64 -13.00 15.84
N LEU A 26 3.38 -12.79 15.45
CA LEU A 26 2.96 -11.73 14.53
C LEU A 26 3.45 -10.38 15.05
N ALA A 27 4.11 -9.59 14.20
CA ALA A 27 4.46 -8.23 14.53
C ALA A 27 3.21 -7.33 14.48
N GLU A 28 2.48 -7.23 15.60
CA GLU A 28 1.57 -6.12 15.92
C GLU A 28 0.49 -5.80 14.89
N ALA A 29 -0.11 -4.64 14.97
CA ALA A 29 -0.60 -3.72 13.94
C ALA A 29 -0.44 -2.38 14.63
N LEU A 30 -0.25 -1.26 13.93
CA LEU A 30 -0.54 -0.03 14.63
C LEU A 30 -2.04 -0.02 14.96
N LEU A 31 -2.36 -0.12 16.25
CA LEU A 31 -3.74 -0.10 16.73
C LEU A 31 -4.25 1.34 16.68
N VAL A 32 -5.29 1.58 15.90
CA VAL A 32 -5.94 2.89 15.79
C VAL A 32 -7.21 2.88 16.62
N GLY A 33 -7.30 3.80 17.58
CA GLY A 33 -8.46 3.98 18.44
C GLY A 33 -8.84 5.44 18.62
N VAL A 34 -9.85 5.66 19.46
CA VAL A 34 -10.35 7.00 19.80
C VAL A 34 -10.70 7.08 21.27
N ASN A 35 -10.51 8.26 21.86
CA ASN A 35 -10.92 8.53 23.22
C ASN A 35 -12.43 8.78 23.32
N VAL A 36 -13.08 8.05 24.22
CA VAL A 36 -14.46 8.31 24.67
C VAL A 36 -14.40 8.85 26.09
N VAL A 37 -14.70 10.12 26.25
CA VAL A 37 -14.51 10.84 27.51
C VAL A 37 -15.66 10.52 28.48
N ASN A 38 -15.31 10.02 29.66
CA ASN A 38 -16.24 9.81 30.78
C ASN A 38 -17.56 9.07 30.44
N PRO A 39 -17.53 7.93 29.73
CA PRO A 39 -18.75 7.28 29.23
C PRO A 39 -19.73 6.87 30.34
N MET A 40 -19.22 6.58 31.54
CA MET A 40 -20.05 6.18 32.68
C MET A 40 -20.96 7.29 33.24
N ARG A 41 -20.78 8.53 32.78
CA ARG A 41 -21.66 9.66 33.14
C ARG A 41 -22.82 9.86 32.17
N ALA A 42 -22.69 9.32 30.97
CA ALA A 42 -23.74 9.38 29.96
C ALA A 42 -24.88 8.40 30.31
N SER A 43 -26.09 8.67 29.82
CA SER A 43 -27.18 7.70 29.95
C SER A 43 -26.88 6.44 29.13
N VAL A 44 -27.54 5.31 29.43
CA VAL A 44 -27.38 4.08 28.63
C VAL A 44 -27.76 4.32 27.16
N ALA A 45 -28.75 5.17 26.91
CA ALA A 45 -29.16 5.54 25.55
C ALA A 45 -28.03 6.29 24.82
N ASP A 46 -27.42 7.28 25.47
CA ASP A 46 -26.32 8.06 24.88
C ASP A 46 -25.07 7.20 24.68
N GLN A 47 -24.76 6.30 25.63
CA GLN A 47 -23.70 5.32 25.46
C GLN A 47 -23.93 4.44 24.22
N ASN A 48 -25.16 3.94 24.03
CA ASN A 48 -25.50 3.14 22.86
C ASN A 48 -25.43 3.94 21.56
N ALA A 49 -25.83 5.22 21.59
CA ALA A 49 -25.70 6.11 20.44
C ALA A 49 -24.22 6.26 20.05
N ILE A 50 -23.35 6.60 21.01
CA ILE A 50 -21.90 6.72 20.79
C ILE A 50 -21.33 5.41 20.23
N LEU A 51 -21.64 4.26 20.83
CA LEU A 51 -21.15 2.96 20.34
C LEU A 51 -21.65 2.64 18.93
N ALA A 52 -22.89 3.02 18.58
CA ALA A 52 -23.42 2.84 17.24
C ALA A 52 -22.72 3.75 16.22
N GLU A 53 -22.42 4.99 16.58
CA GLU A 53 -21.68 5.93 15.73
C GLU A 53 -20.23 5.46 15.51
N ILE A 54 -19.55 5.00 16.56
CA ILE A 54 -18.19 4.43 16.50
C ILE A 54 -18.15 3.19 15.61
N LYS A 55 -19.14 2.30 15.75
CA LYS A 55 -19.29 1.14 14.86
C LYS A 55 -19.54 1.56 13.41
N ALA A 56 -20.41 2.56 13.18
CA ALA A 56 -20.69 3.05 11.84
C ALA A 56 -19.42 3.61 11.17
N ALA A 57 -18.52 4.21 11.96
CA ALA A 57 -17.20 4.65 11.51
C ALA A 57 -16.14 3.54 11.45
N ARG A 58 -16.49 2.28 11.77
CA ARG A 58 -15.60 1.11 11.76
C ARG A 58 -14.39 1.21 12.70
N VAL A 59 -14.51 1.96 13.78
CA VAL A 59 -13.48 2.03 14.81
C VAL A 59 -13.59 0.82 15.74
N ALA A 60 -12.48 0.13 15.99
CA ALA A 60 -12.44 -1.14 16.71
C ALA A 60 -11.89 -1.03 18.15
N VAL A 61 -11.29 0.11 18.50
CA VAL A 61 -10.71 0.37 19.83
C VAL A 61 -11.21 1.72 20.35
N ILE A 62 -11.67 1.72 21.59
CA ILE A 62 -11.92 2.96 22.33
C ILE A 62 -11.04 3.00 23.57
N ARG A 63 -10.46 4.16 23.86
CA ARG A 63 -9.80 4.43 25.14
C ARG A 63 -10.80 5.09 26.07
N CYS A 64 -11.09 4.44 27.21
CA CYS A 64 -11.97 5.00 28.23
C CYS A 64 -11.87 4.25 29.57
N GLY A 65 -12.30 4.91 30.65
CA GLY A 65 -12.47 4.29 31.96
C GLY A 65 -13.89 3.79 32.16
N ILE A 66 -14.04 2.68 32.90
CA ILE A 66 -15.35 2.14 33.33
C ILE A 66 -15.41 2.05 34.85
N SER A 67 -16.61 2.06 35.42
CA SER A 67 -16.78 1.80 36.85
C SER A 67 -16.50 0.34 37.18
N ASN A 68 -15.98 0.08 38.38
CA ASN A 68 -15.72 -1.27 38.88
C ASN A 68 -16.99 -1.89 39.50
N ASP A 69 -18.05 -1.97 38.69
CA ASP A 69 -19.36 -2.52 39.03
C ASP A 69 -20.07 -3.09 37.77
N ASP A 70 -21.27 -3.62 37.95
CA ASP A 70 -22.05 -4.22 36.85
C ASP A 70 -22.34 -3.25 35.71
N LYS A 71 -22.41 -1.93 35.98
CA LYS A 71 -22.67 -0.93 34.94
C LYS A 71 -21.47 -0.77 34.01
N GLY A 72 -20.26 -0.77 34.56
CA GLY A 72 -19.03 -0.71 33.77
C GLY A 72 -18.86 -1.96 32.92
N VAL A 73 -19.09 -3.13 33.50
CA VAL A 73 -19.04 -4.42 32.79
C VAL A 73 -20.10 -4.49 31.69
N ASP A 74 -21.32 -4.00 31.95
CA ASP A 74 -22.39 -3.90 30.93
C ASP A 74 -22.00 -2.98 29.76
N PHE A 75 -21.41 -1.82 30.04
CA PHE A 75 -20.91 -0.93 28.98
C PHE A 75 -19.86 -1.63 28.11
N ALA A 76 -18.87 -2.27 28.73
CA ALA A 76 -17.82 -3.01 28.02
C ALA A 76 -18.41 -4.18 27.19
N LYS A 77 -19.42 -4.87 27.73
CA LYS A 77 -20.14 -5.94 27.01
C LYS A 77 -20.88 -5.41 25.78
N ARG A 78 -21.57 -4.27 25.91
CA ARG A 78 -22.26 -3.62 24.80
C ARG A 78 -21.29 -3.10 23.74
N ALA A 79 -20.15 -2.55 24.14
CA ALA A 79 -19.08 -2.17 23.21
C ALA A 79 -18.58 -3.39 22.41
N LEU A 80 -18.27 -4.49 23.11
CA LEU A 80 -17.83 -5.73 22.46
C LEU A 80 -18.85 -6.29 21.48
N ALA A 81 -20.15 -6.23 21.81
CA ALA A 81 -21.23 -6.65 20.91
C ALA A 81 -21.29 -5.82 19.62
N GLN A 82 -20.72 -4.62 19.61
CA GLN A 82 -20.55 -3.78 18.43
C GLN A 82 -19.19 -3.99 17.72
N GLY A 83 -18.36 -4.92 18.20
CA GLY A 83 -17.01 -5.17 17.67
C GLY A 83 -15.93 -4.23 18.23
N ILE A 84 -16.23 -3.50 19.31
CA ILE A 84 -15.35 -2.49 19.90
C ILE A 84 -14.70 -3.04 21.17
N ARG A 85 -13.36 -2.99 21.24
CA ARG A 85 -12.58 -3.35 22.43
C ARG A 85 -12.13 -2.11 23.18
N LEU A 86 -11.94 -2.24 24.49
CA LEU A 86 -11.50 -1.14 25.34
C LEU A 86 -9.98 -1.18 25.50
N GLN A 87 -9.30 -0.07 25.25
CA GLN A 87 -8.12 0.29 26.02
C GLN A 87 -8.61 0.83 27.35
N LEU A 88 -8.54 -0.02 28.36
CA LEU A 88 -9.15 0.22 29.65
C LEU A 88 -8.18 0.98 30.55
N ILE A 89 -8.50 2.24 30.83
CA ILE A 89 -7.80 3.00 31.88
C ILE A 89 -8.32 2.58 33.25
N VAL A 90 -7.40 2.22 34.13
CA VAL A 90 -7.63 1.94 35.55
C VAL A 90 -6.82 2.91 36.40
N THR A 91 -7.29 3.19 37.61
CA THR A 91 -6.64 4.15 38.52
C THR A 91 -6.17 3.44 39.79
N PRO A 92 -5.11 3.94 40.46
CA PRO A 92 -4.73 3.46 41.78
C PRO A 92 -5.87 3.63 42.80
N GLU A 93 -5.92 2.72 43.76
CA GLU A 93 -6.83 2.78 44.90
C GLU A 93 -6.11 3.30 46.14
N TYR A 94 -6.87 3.92 47.04
CA TYR A 94 -6.35 4.61 48.20
C TYR A 94 -7.09 4.20 49.47
N GLY A 95 -6.38 4.18 50.59
CA GLY A 95 -6.99 4.00 51.90
C GLY A 95 -7.99 5.13 52.21
N PRO A 96 -9.02 4.87 53.03
CA PRO A 96 -10.06 5.87 53.35
C PRO A 96 -9.49 7.12 54.05
N SER A 97 -8.33 7.01 54.69
CA SER A 97 -7.63 8.09 55.38
C SER A 97 -6.51 8.73 54.55
N ALA A 98 -6.39 8.41 53.26
CA ALA A 98 -5.36 9.01 52.42
C ALA A 98 -5.53 10.54 52.35
N PRO A 99 -4.43 11.32 52.45
CA PRO A 99 -4.48 12.77 52.32
C PRO A 99 -5.03 13.14 50.93
N LYS A 100 -5.65 14.31 50.78
CA LYS A 100 -6.22 14.75 49.49
C LYS A 100 -5.91 16.22 49.22
N ARG A 101 -5.48 16.53 48.00
CA ARG A 101 -5.49 17.89 47.46
C ARG A 101 -6.93 18.28 47.14
N PRO A 102 -7.44 19.42 47.64
CA PRO A 102 -8.78 19.88 47.32
C PRO A 102 -8.90 20.29 45.85
N TYR A 103 -10.08 20.06 45.26
CA TYR A 103 -10.41 20.58 43.92
C TYR A 103 -10.70 22.08 44.01
N GLN A 104 -10.08 22.89 43.14
CA GLN A 104 -10.17 24.36 43.16
C GLN A 104 -10.60 24.90 41.78
N PRO A 105 -11.84 24.65 41.34
CA PRO A 105 -12.29 24.93 39.96
C PRO A 105 -12.20 26.41 39.58
N ASP A 106 -12.42 27.33 40.52
CA ASP A 106 -12.41 28.77 40.23
C ASP A 106 -11.00 29.30 39.91
N ALA A 107 -9.97 28.69 40.52
CA ALA A 107 -8.57 29.07 40.30
C ALA A 107 -7.90 28.21 39.21
N PHE A 108 -8.22 26.92 39.22
CA PHE A 108 -7.62 25.85 38.45
C PHE A 108 -8.69 24.88 37.90
N PRO A 109 -9.49 25.29 36.91
CA PRO A 109 -10.67 24.54 36.42
C PRO A 109 -10.37 23.19 35.78
N HIS A 110 -9.12 22.92 35.40
CA HIS A 110 -8.68 21.67 34.77
C HIS A 110 -7.70 20.86 35.64
N MET A 111 -7.58 21.22 36.93
CA MET A 111 -6.69 20.53 37.88
C MET A 111 -7.50 19.74 38.89
N TRP A 112 -7.49 18.42 38.78
CA TRP A 112 -8.35 17.57 39.60
C TRP A 112 -7.84 17.45 41.04
N GLY A 113 -8.76 17.45 42.00
CA GLY A 113 -8.45 17.09 43.38
C GLY A 113 -8.26 15.57 43.54
N GLY A 114 -7.67 15.14 44.65
CA GLY A 114 -7.52 13.71 44.93
C GLY A 114 -6.34 13.39 45.83
N PRO A 115 -6.16 12.11 46.19
CA PRO A 115 -4.99 11.69 46.94
C PRO A 115 -3.71 11.74 46.12
N PRO A 116 -2.57 12.03 46.77
CA PRO A 116 -1.27 11.94 46.14
C PRO A 116 -0.91 10.48 45.81
N LEU A 117 -0.26 10.23 44.68
CA LEU A 117 0.13 8.93 44.16
C LEU A 117 0.99 8.12 45.14
N SER A 118 1.82 8.79 45.94
CA SER A 118 2.61 8.22 47.04
C SER A 118 1.75 7.62 48.16
N ALA A 119 0.48 8.02 48.26
CA ALA A 119 -0.50 7.43 49.17
C ALA A 119 -1.29 6.26 48.56
N ALA A 120 -1.02 5.89 47.29
CA ALA A 120 -1.68 4.75 46.66
C ALA A 120 -1.38 3.45 47.42
N ASP A 121 -2.37 2.57 47.52
CA ASP A 121 -2.26 1.29 48.20
C ASP A 121 -2.24 0.15 47.16
N PRO A 122 -1.09 -0.52 46.95
CA PRO A 122 -0.99 -1.60 45.97
C PRO A 122 -1.88 -2.80 46.29
N ALA A 123 -2.17 -3.08 47.56
CA ALA A 123 -3.01 -4.22 47.94
C ALA A 123 -4.49 -3.91 47.68
N LEU A 124 -4.95 -2.71 48.02
CA LEU A 124 -6.31 -2.27 47.67
C LEU A 124 -6.47 -2.19 46.15
N SER A 125 -5.47 -1.67 45.45
CA SER A 125 -5.46 -1.58 43.98
C SER A 125 -5.54 -2.97 43.36
N LYS A 126 -4.71 -3.92 43.83
CA LYS A 126 -4.76 -5.31 43.41
C LYS A 126 -6.14 -5.92 43.57
N ALA A 127 -6.77 -5.73 44.74
CA ALA A 127 -8.09 -6.26 45.01
C ALA A 127 -9.16 -5.66 44.09
N ALA A 128 -9.07 -4.36 43.79
CA ALA A 128 -9.96 -3.71 42.84
C ALA A 128 -9.75 -4.19 41.41
N PHE A 129 -8.50 -4.28 40.93
CA PHE A 129 -8.18 -4.82 39.61
C PHE A 129 -8.63 -6.26 39.47
N GLN A 130 -8.40 -7.11 40.48
CA GLN A 130 -8.82 -8.51 40.45
C GLN A 130 -10.34 -8.62 40.28
N ARG A 131 -11.12 -7.86 41.06
CA ARG A 131 -12.58 -7.83 40.91
C ARG A 131 -13.02 -7.45 39.50
N LEU A 132 -12.39 -6.43 38.92
CA LEU A 132 -12.73 -5.97 37.57
C LEU A 132 -12.37 -7.03 36.52
N PHE A 133 -11.15 -7.57 36.55
CA PHE A 133 -10.70 -8.56 35.58
C PHE A 133 -11.46 -9.89 35.70
N ASP A 134 -11.81 -10.32 36.92
CA ASP A 134 -12.67 -11.49 37.14
C ASP A 134 -14.05 -11.29 36.52
N ALA A 135 -14.62 -10.08 36.66
CA ALA A 135 -15.91 -9.75 36.06
C ALA A 135 -15.86 -9.70 34.53
N LEU A 136 -14.78 -9.14 33.95
CA LEU A 136 -14.53 -9.16 32.50
C LEU A 136 -14.36 -10.59 31.99
N ASP A 137 -13.60 -11.44 32.70
CA ASP A 137 -13.41 -12.85 32.37
C ASP A 137 -14.73 -13.63 32.43
N ALA A 138 -15.53 -13.42 33.48
CA ALA A 138 -16.84 -14.06 33.62
C ALA A 138 -17.80 -13.62 32.50
N ALA A 139 -17.72 -12.37 32.06
CA ALA A 139 -18.53 -11.82 30.98
C ALA A 139 -17.99 -12.15 29.58
N GLY A 140 -16.80 -12.76 29.47
CA GLY A 140 -16.17 -13.08 28.19
C GLY A 140 -15.68 -11.86 27.41
N ILE A 141 -15.22 -10.81 28.11
CA ILE A 141 -14.84 -9.52 27.52
C ILE A 141 -13.32 -9.39 27.39
N PRO A 142 -12.76 -9.51 26.17
CA PRO A 142 -11.36 -9.20 25.94
C PRO A 142 -11.14 -7.69 25.81
N ILE A 143 -10.11 -7.15 26.45
CA ILE A 143 -9.69 -5.76 26.31
C ILE A 143 -8.57 -5.63 25.26
N ALA A 144 -8.43 -4.44 24.67
CA ALA A 144 -7.34 -4.10 23.74
C ALA A 144 -6.03 -3.80 24.48
N GLY A 145 -6.12 -3.28 25.71
CA GLY A 145 -4.98 -2.97 26.58
C GLY A 145 -5.46 -2.47 27.94
N ALA A 146 -4.56 -2.48 28.93
CA ALA A 146 -4.80 -1.94 30.26
C ALA A 146 -3.80 -0.81 30.55
N GLU A 147 -4.32 0.39 30.80
CA GLU A 147 -3.53 1.59 31.09
C GLU A 147 -3.67 1.98 32.56
N LEU A 148 -2.57 2.22 33.28
CA LEU A 148 -2.63 2.65 34.68
C LEU A 148 -2.40 4.17 34.79
N GLY A 149 -3.46 4.91 35.09
CA GLY A 149 -3.43 6.37 35.25
C GLY A 149 -3.43 7.14 33.93
N ASN A 150 -3.46 8.48 34.02
CA ASN A 150 -3.47 9.40 32.88
C ASN A 150 -2.14 10.18 32.84
N GLU A 151 -2.11 11.44 33.23
CA GLU A 151 -0.93 12.31 33.14
C GLU A 151 -0.21 12.44 34.49
N ILE A 152 0.35 11.33 34.99
CA ILE A 152 0.96 11.30 36.34
C ILE A 152 2.18 12.24 36.48
N ASN A 153 2.76 12.71 35.38
CA ASN A 153 3.89 13.64 35.39
C ASN A 153 3.48 15.11 35.35
N TRP A 154 2.20 15.44 35.50
CA TRP A 154 1.70 16.81 35.49
C TRP A 154 0.72 17.08 36.64
N ALA A 155 0.72 18.33 37.13
CA ALA A 155 -0.14 18.77 38.21
C ALA A 155 -1.64 18.55 37.98
N GLY A 156 -2.09 18.43 36.71
CA GLY A 156 -3.50 18.17 36.36
C GLY A 156 -4.06 16.88 36.94
N PHE A 157 -3.24 15.82 36.97
CA PHE A 157 -3.68 14.47 37.35
C PHE A 157 -2.84 13.86 38.49
N ASN A 158 -1.86 14.59 39.00
CA ASN A 158 -1.04 14.16 40.12
C ASN A 158 -1.09 15.18 41.28
N PRO A 159 -1.84 14.86 42.35
CA PRO A 159 -1.96 15.71 43.54
C PRO A 159 -0.68 15.91 44.37
N GLU A 160 0.44 15.26 44.02
CA GLU A 160 1.76 15.56 44.60
C GLU A 160 2.20 16.98 44.29
N PHE A 161 1.90 17.46 43.08
CA PHE A 161 2.27 18.81 42.68
C PHE A 161 1.40 19.83 43.44
N PRO A 162 2.03 20.86 44.05
CA PRO A 162 1.31 21.96 44.65
C PRO A 162 0.54 22.76 43.61
N LEU A 163 -0.51 23.46 44.05
CA LEU A 163 -1.26 24.41 43.23
C LEU A 163 -1.47 25.71 44.02
N PRO A 164 -0.94 26.86 43.54
CA PRO A 164 -0.01 26.98 42.41
C PRO A 164 1.35 26.34 42.72
N GLY A 165 2.03 25.88 41.67
CA GLY A 165 3.44 25.51 41.74
C GLY A 165 4.37 26.69 41.40
N GLU A 166 5.57 26.36 40.92
CA GLU A 166 6.59 27.33 40.50
C GLU A 166 6.55 27.67 39.00
N GLY A 167 5.88 26.85 38.18
CA GLY A 167 5.87 26.91 36.72
C GLY A 167 7.08 26.24 36.06
N ARG A 168 7.55 25.13 36.63
CA ARG A 168 8.75 24.40 36.25
C ARG A 168 8.42 23.09 35.52
N ILE A 169 9.34 22.73 34.62
CA ILE A 169 9.44 21.40 34.04
C ILE A 169 10.69 20.76 34.63
N PHE A 170 10.51 19.87 35.60
CA PHE A 170 11.61 19.24 36.33
C PHE A 170 12.37 18.24 35.45
N SER A 171 13.71 18.24 35.56
CA SER A 171 14.60 17.29 34.89
C SER A 171 14.81 16.01 35.70
N LEU A 172 15.62 15.08 35.17
CA LEU A 172 15.97 13.85 35.90
C LEU A 172 16.80 14.16 37.16
N GLU A 173 17.69 15.14 37.11
CA GLU A 173 18.50 15.57 38.26
C GLU A 173 17.62 16.19 39.35
N ASP A 174 16.61 16.96 38.97
CA ASP A 174 15.66 17.58 39.90
C ASP A 174 14.95 16.52 40.75
N LEU A 175 14.57 15.36 40.18
CA LEU A 175 13.92 14.27 40.91
C LEU A 175 14.73 13.74 42.12
N ALA A 176 16.03 14.00 42.16
CA ALA A 176 16.90 13.68 43.30
C ALA A 176 17.28 14.92 44.14
N GLY A 177 17.36 16.11 43.53
CA GLY A 177 17.92 17.31 44.15
C GLY A 177 16.90 18.34 44.62
N ASP A 178 15.71 18.37 44.04
CA ASP A 178 14.65 19.33 44.35
C ASP A 178 13.62 18.72 45.32
N PRO A 179 13.25 19.39 46.43
CA PRO A 179 12.32 18.83 47.42
C PRO A 179 10.94 18.46 46.87
N GLU A 180 10.42 19.25 45.94
CA GLU A 180 9.12 18.99 45.30
C GLU A 180 9.24 17.82 44.33
N ALA A 181 10.22 17.88 43.42
CA ALA A 181 10.42 16.81 42.45
C ALA A 181 10.75 15.47 43.14
N ALA A 182 11.46 15.48 44.28
CA ALA A 182 11.71 14.30 45.10
C ALA A 182 10.43 13.73 45.74
N GLN A 183 9.42 14.56 46.03
CA GLN A 183 8.09 14.09 46.45
C GLN A 183 7.34 13.45 45.29
N VAL A 184 7.42 14.02 44.08
CA VAL A 184 6.85 13.41 42.87
C VAL A 184 7.53 12.06 42.57
N ALA A 185 8.85 11.98 42.72
CA ALA A 185 9.62 10.74 42.57
C ALA A 185 9.16 9.64 43.53
N ARG A 186 8.80 9.97 44.78
CA ARG A 186 8.17 9.02 45.72
C ARG A 186 6.83 8.50 45.19
N GLY A 187 6.03 9.38 44.58
CA GLY A 187 4.81 8.99 43.87
C GLY A 187 5.09 8.03 42.71
N PHE A 188 6.09 8.30 41.87
CA PHE A 188 6.51 7.42 40.77
C PHE A 188 6.97 6.03 41.24
N LEU A 189 7.66 5.92 42.38
CA LEU A 189 7.99 4.62 42.95
C LEU A 189 6.73 3.87 43.40
N LYS A 190 5.78 4.57 44.03
CA LYS A 190 4.50 3.97 44.44
C LYS A 190 3.66 3.53 43.24
N TYR A 191 3.70 4.29 42.16
CA TYR A 191 3.09 3.93 40.89
C TYR A 191 3.61 2.58 40.36
N LEU A 192 4.93 2.34 40.41
CA LEU A 192 5.51 1.06 40.00
C LEU A 192 5.03 -0.11 40.87
N ASP A 193 4.83 0.10 42.19
CA ASP A 193 4.23 -0.93 43.06
C ASP A 193 2.80 -1.29 42.61
N VAL A 194 1.99 -0.28 42.27
CA VAL A 194 0.62 -0.48 41.78
C VAL A 194 0.61 -1.13 40.40
N LEU A 195 1.56 -0.78 39.54
CA LEU A 195 1.71 -1.37 38.21
C LEU A 195 2.12 -2.85 38.30
N ALA A 196 2.96 -3.21 39.27
CA ALA A 196 3.25 -4.61 39.58
C ALA A 196 2.00 -5.37 40.05
N ALA A 197 1.13 -4.74 40.85
CA ALA A 197 -0.15 -5.32 41.24
C ALA A 197 -1.09 -5.52 40.05
N LEU A 198 -1.20 -4.53 39.14
CA LEU A 198 -1.96 -4.65 37.90
C LEU A 198 -1.42 -5.78 37.03
N LYS A 199 -0.08 -5.89 36.89
CA LYS A 199 0.55 -6.95 36.11
C LYS A 199 0.25 -8.35 36.66
N ASP A 200 0.34 -8.56 37.96
CA ASP A 200 0.01 -9.85 38.56
C ASP A 200 -1.46 -10.24 38.33
N VAL A 201 -2.39 -9.27 38.36
CA VAL A 201 -3.81 -9.53 38.03
C VAL A 201 -4.00 -9.82 36.54
N ARG A 202 -3.45 -8.99 35.66
CA ARG A 202 -3.51 -9.18 34.19
C ARG A 202 -2.99 -10.55 33.83
N ASP A 203 -1.77 -10.90 34.26
CA ASP A 203 -1.08 -12.15 33.93
C ASP A 203 -1.86 -13.40 34.41
N ARG A 204 -2.74 -13.27 35.42
CA ARG A 204 -3.61 -14.35 35.94
C ARG A 204 -5.01 -14.38 35.32
N SER A 205 -5.40 -13.33 34.60
CA SER A 205 -6.71 -13.28 33.94
C SER A 205 -6.82 -14.37 32.88
N ARG A 206 -7.93 -15.09 32.88
CA ARG A 206 -8.18 -16.18 31.94
C ARG A 206 -8.22 -15.66 30.50
N LEU A 207 -8.87 -14.53 30.25
CA LEU A 207 -9.04 -13.98 28.91
C LEU A 207 -8.01 -12.90 28.57
N ASN A 208 -7.60 -12.10 29.56
CA ASN A 208 -6.81 -10.90 29.34
C ASN A 208 -5.32 -11.03 29.72
N HIS A 209 -4.81 -12.24 29.96
CA HIS A 209 -3.38 -12.48 30.27
C HIS A 209 -2.39 -11.96 29.22
N ALA A 210 -2.82 -11.82 27.96
CA ALA A 210 -2.00 -11.29 26.88
C ALA A 210 -2.27 -9.82 26.55
N ALA A 211 -3.28 -9.19 27.15
CA ALA A 211 -3.62 -7.79 26.86
C ALA A 211 -2.48 -6.86 27.32
N PRO A 212 -1.94 -5.98 26.48
CA PRO A 212 -0.77 -5.17 26.80
C PRO A 212 -1.02 -4.26 28.00
N ILE A 213 -0.03 -4.16 28.89
CA ILE A 213 -0.02 -3.14 29.94
C ILE A 213 0.69 -1.90 29.41
N ILE A 214 0.01 -0.77 29.49
CA ILE A 214 0.47 0.54 29.04
C ILE A 214 0.73 1.38 30.30
N SER A 215 1.85 2.10 30.34
CA SER A 215 2.04 3.10 31.41
C SER A 215 0.99 4.21 31.29
N ALA A 216 0.93 5.09 32.28
CA ALA A 216 0.09 6.28 32.24
C ALA A 216 0.40 7.07 30.95
N GLY A 217 -0.62 7.68 30.34
CA GLY A 217 -0.46 8.63 29.24
C GLY A 217 0.31 9.89 29.63
N LEU A 218 1.63 9.86 29.52
CA LEU A 218 2.51 10.93 30.00
C LEU A 218 2.45 12.16 29.10
N VAL A 219 2.43 13.36 29.70
CA VAL A 219 2.52 14.63 28.97
C VAL A 219 3.89 14.73 28.27
N SER A 220 3.91 15.04 26.98
CA SER A 220 5.14 15.17 26.16
C SER A 220 5.90 16.49 26.33
N ALA A 221 6.15 16.85 27.60
CA ALA A 221 6.96 18.00 27.97
C ALA A 221 8.44 17.77 27.64
N GLU A 222 9.07 18.74 26.96
CA GLU A 222 10.49 18.71 26.62
C GLU A 222 11.33 19.12 27.83
N ASP A 223 12.46 18.45 28.00
CA ASP A 223 13.37 18.72 29.11
C ASP A 223 13.97 20.13 29.03
N GLY A 224 13.98 20.85 30.17
CA GLY A 224 14.46 22.23 30.24
C GLY A 224 13.60 23.27 29.53
N ALA A 225 12.45 22.89 28.96
CA ALA A 225 11.51 23.85 28.38
C ALA A 225 10.79 24.67 29.47
N LYS A 226 10.19 25.80 29.07
CA LYS A 226 9.30 26.57 29.93
C LYS A 226 7.88 26.04 29.83
N ILE A 227 7.15 26.12 30.94
CA ILE A 227 5.71 25.86 30.92
C ILE A 227 5.01 26.83 29.96
N TYR A 228 4.02 26.32 29.23
CA TYR A 228 3.28 27.06 28.21
C TYR A 228 2.18 27.96 28.79
N ASN A 229 1.91 27.89 30.10
CA ASN A 229 0.82 28.63 30.75
C ASN A 229 1.31 29.54 31.88
N SER A 230 0.50 30.53 32.23
CA SER A 230 0.80 31.49 33.32
C SER A 230 0.32 31.01 34.70
N LYS A 231 -0.27 29.81 34.78
CA LYS A 231 -0.91 29.27 35.99
C LYS A 231 0.05 28.53 36.92
N LYS A 232 1.32 28.37 36.51
CA LYS A 232 2.39 27.71 37.28
C LYS A 232 2.05 26.26 37.64
N GLU A 233 1.69 25.49 36.62
CA GLU A 233 1.27 24.09 36.76
C GLU A 233 2.45 23.15 36.52
N ASP A 234 3.15 22.80 37.60
CA ASP A 234 4.40 22.03 37.50
C ASP A 234 4.23 20.65 36.85
N MET A 235 5.30 20.21 36.20
CA MET A 235 5.38 18.90 35.57
C MET A 235 6.82 18.37 35.59
N VAL A 236 6.99 17.08 35.36
CA VAL A 236 8.30 16.45 35.08
C VAL A 236 8.37 16.19 33.58
N SER A 237 9.51 16.47 32.94
CA SER A 237 9.68 16.24 31.50
C SER A 237 9.41 14.77 31.14
N LEU A 238 8.96 14.51 29.91
CA LEU A 238 8.67 13.15 29.45
C LEU A 238 9.92 12.26 29.56
N SER A 239 11.06 12.81 29.12
CA SER A 239 12.33 12.11 29.15
C SER A 239 12.79 11.80 30.58
N ALA A 240 12.68 12.75 31.51
CA ALA A 240 13.03 12.55 32.92
C ALA A 240 12.11 11.53 33.60
N THR A 241 10.80 11.62 33.35
CA THR A 241 9.82 10.68 33.89
C THR A 241 10.12 9.25 33.44
N LEU A 242 10.29 9.02 32.14
CA LEU A 242 10.58 7.68 31.61
C LEU A 242 11.96 7.20 32.05
N ALA A 243 12.99 8.05 32.06
CA ALA A 243 14.32 7.67 32.53
C ALA A 243 14.28 7.21 34.00
N PHE A 244 13.61 7.96 34.87
CA PHE A 244 13.44 7.61 36.28
C PHE A 244 12.69 6.29 36.45
N LEU A 245 11.48 6.17 35.87
CA LEU A 245 10.67 4.96 36.00
C LEU A 245 11.39 3.71 35.47
N ARG A 246 12.12 3.83 34.35
CA ARG A 246 12.91 2.74 33.77
C ARG A 246 14.07 2.33 34.66
N ALA A 247 14.80 3.29 35.23
CA ALA A 247 15.86 3.01 36.20
C ALA A 247 15.33 2.25 37.42
N HIS A 248 14.04 2.41 37.75
CA HIS A 248 13.36 1.73 38.85
C HIS A 248 12.51 0.52 38.42
N GLY A 249 12.61 0.06 37.17
CA GLY A 249 12.08 -1.24 36.75
C GLY A 249 10.81 -1.22 35.88
N LEU A 250 10.39 -0.06 35.35
CA LEU A 250 9.22 0.06 34.46
C LEU A 250 9.22 -0.98 33.32
N ASP A 251 10.35 -1.20 32.66
CA ASP A 251 10.49 -2.10 31.50
C ASP A 251 10.11 -3.56 31.82
N ARG A 252 10.04 -3.95 33.10
CA ARG A 252 9.60 -5.29 33.52
C ARG A 252 8.10 -5.38 33.74
N LEU A 253 7.43 -4.24 33.87
CA LEU A 253 6.04 -4.16 34.30
C LEU A 253 5.10 -3.78 33.15
N VAL A 254 5.59 -3.04 32.15
CA VAL A 254 4.79 -2.61 30.98
C VAL A 254 5.20 -3.30 29.68
N ASP A 255 4.26 -3.33 28.76
CA ASP A 255 4.43 -3.74 27.38
C ASP A 255 4.65 -2.53 26.46
N ALA A 256 4.10 -1.36 26.81
CA ALA A 256 4.33 -0.08 26.11
C ALA A 256 4.33 1.14 27.06
N TYR A 257 4.99 2.22 26.66
CA TYR A 257 4.87 3.52 27.33
C TYR A 257 3.68 4.32 26.76
N GLY A 258 2.77 4.73 27.63
CA GLY A 258 1.71 5.69 27.30
C GLY A 258 2.28 7.11 27.15
N VAL A 259 1.93 7.79 26.06
CA VAL A 259 2.35 9.17 25.78
C VAL A 259 1.18 9.96 25.22
N HIS A 260 1.02 11.21 25.66
CA HIS A 260 0.11 12.17 25.07
C HIS A 260 0.89 13.13 24.17
N ALA A 261 0.49 13.23 22.89
CA ALA A 261 1.18 14.02 21.89
C ALA A 261 0.23 15.03 21.24
N TYR A 262 0.44 16.32 21.52
CA TYR A 262 -0.34 17.42 20.93
C TYR A 262 0.59 18.39 20.19
N PRO A 263 0.96 18.09 18.92
CA PRO A 263 1.87 18.93 18.15
C PRO A 263 1.28 20.30 17.81
N SER A 264 2.13 21.19 17.26
CA SER A 264 1.72 22.53 16.86
C SER A 264 0.63 22.49 15.78
N THR A 265 -0.34 23.40 15.87
CA THR A 265 -1.41 23.62 14.88
C THR A 265 -1.04 24.64 13.81
N ALA A 266 0.20 25.15 13.80
CA ALA A 266 0.59 26.27 12.96
C ALA A 266 0.88 25.84 11.51
N ARG A 267 0.31 26.58 10.56
CA ARG A 267 0.53 26.45 9.10
C ARG A 267 0.35 25.01 8.55
N PRO A 268 -0.87 24.46 8.61
CA PRO A 268 -1.15 23.17 7.96
C PRO A 268 -0.78 23.17 6.48
N GLY A 269 -0.17 22.10 5.98
CA GLY A 269 0.28 21.95 4.59
C GLY A 269 1.58 22.70 4.25
N ASP A 270 2.17 23.45 5.19
CA ASP A 270 3.49 24.08 5.00
C ASP A 270 4.60 23.02 5.23
N PRO A 271 5.47 22.77 4.24
CA PRO A 271 6.50 21.73 4.37
C PRO A 271 7.48 21.96 5.52
N ALA A 272 7.79 23.21 5.87
CA ALA A 272 8.70 23.51 6.98
C ALA A 272 8.02 23.30 8.33
N ALA A 273 6.72 23.61 8.43
CA ALA A 273 5.92 23.28 9.62
C ALA A 273 5.77 21.75 9.78
N THR A 274 5.52 21.02 8.69
CA THR A 274 5.46 19.55 8.66
C THR A 274 6.78 18.94 9.15
N ALA A 275 7.92 19.42 8.62
CA ALA A 275 9.24 18.96 9.05
C ALA A 275 9.50 19.26 10.53
N ALA A 276 9.11 20.44 11.03
CA ALA A 276 9.24 20.80 12.44
C ALA A 276 8.36 19.94 13.36
N LEU A 277 7.13 19.62 12.93
CA LEU A 277 6.22 18.69 13.61
C LEU A 277 6.86 17.31 13.73
N LYS A 278 7.34 16.75 12.62
CA LYS A 278 8.03 15.46 12.60
C LYS A 278 9.26 15.45 13.50
N GLN A 279 10.06 16.51 13.46
CA GLN A 279 11.25 16.65 14.30
C GLN A 279 10.90 16.74 15.80
N ARG A 280 9.77 17.38 16.15
CA ARG A 280 9.27 17.41 17.54
C ARG A 280 8.89 16.01 17.99
N LEU A 281 8.06 15.31 17.21
CA LEU A 281 7.63 13.94 17.50
C LEU A 281 8.83 13.03 17.72
N GLN A 282 9.84 13.09 16.86
CA GLN A 282 11.03 12.23 16.98
C GLN A 282 11.91 12.56 18.19
N ARG A 283 12.09 13.84 18.52
CA ARG A 283 12.99 14.29 19.59
C ARG A 283 12.39 14.30 20.98
N VAL A 284 11.06 14.36 21.09
CA VAL A 284 10.37 14.45 22.38
C VAL A 284 9.41 13.29 22.55
N ASP A 285 8.30 13.29 21.82
CA ASP A 285 7.18 12.37 22.02
C ASP A 285 7.60 10.90 21.86
N LEU A 286 8.42 10.61 20.85
CA LEU A 286 8.85 9.26 20.47
C LEU A 286 10.30 8.93 20.86
N ALA A 287 11.01 9.86 21.51
CA ALA A 287 12.45 9.74 21.74
C ALA A 287 12.84 8.55 22.62
N ALA A 288 12.00 8.21 23.58
CA ALA A 288 12.20 7.07 24.49
C ALA A 288 11.69 5.74 23.93
N CYS A 289 10.89 5.76 22.86
CA CYS A 289 10.26 4.57 22.29
C CYS A 289 11.29 3.70 21.58
N ARG A 290 11.28 2.40 21.85
CA ARG A 290 12.20 1.41 21.28
C ARG A 290 11.43 0.30 20.59
N PRO A 291 11.99 -0.34 19.54
CA PRO A 291 11.35 -1.47 18.90
C PRO A 291 11.03 -2.59 19.89
N ARG A 292 9.91 -3.29 19.69
CA ARG A 292 9.58 -4.50 20.47
C ARG A 292 10.73 -5.51 20.38
N GLY A 293 11.20 -6.01 21.53
CA GLY A 293 12.32 -6.94 21.61
C GLY A 293 13.71 -6.29 21.68
N ALA A 294 13.81 -4.96 21.72
CA ALA A 294 15.06 -4.28 22.04
C ALA A 294 15.61 -4.73 23.41
N GLY A 295 16.94 -4.81 23.55
CA GLY A 295 17.61 -5.25 24.78
C GLY A 295 17.38 -4.33 26.00
N ALA A 296 16.88 -3.11 25.78
CA ALA A 296 16.40 -2.19 26.79
C ALA A 296 15.33 -1.26 26.21
N GLY A 297 14.35 -0.88 27.02
CA GLY A 297 13.24 -0.02 26.62
C GLY A 297 12.03 -0.77 26.06
N LYS A 298 10.97 -0.02 25.77
CA LYS A 298 9.69 -0.52 25.24
C LYS A 298 9.20 0.37 24.10
N PRO A 299 8.33 -0.17 23.22
CA PRO A 299 7.59 0.66 22.29
C PRO A 299 6.64 1.59 23.05
N CYS A 300 6.11 2.58 22.35
CA CYS A 300 5.10 3.49 22.88
C CYS A 300 3.70 3.14 22.36
N TRP A 301 2.72 3.70 23.06
CA TRP A 301 1.35 3.84 22.63
C TRP A 301 0.99 5.31 22.82
N ILE A 302 0.64 6.03 21.75
CA ILE A 302 0.15 7.41 21.88
C ILE A 302 -1.31 7.34 22.33
N THR A 303 -1.53 7.43 23.63
CA THR A 303 -2.85 7.20 24.24
C THR A 303 -3.78 8.41 24.09
N GLU A 304 -3.23 9.57 23.73
CA GLU A 304 -3.98 10.74 23.26
C GLU A 304 -3.16 11.53 22.24
N TRP A 305 -3.80 11.92 21.14
CA TRP A 305 -3.29 12.94 20.21
C TRP A 305 -4.43 13.63 19.47
N GLY A 306 -4.22 14.84 19.01
CA GLY A 306 -5.22 15.52 18.20
C GLY A 306 -4.95 17.00 18.02
N PHE A 307 -5.89 17.66 17.34
CA PHE A 307 -5.83 19.09 17.08
C PHE A 307 -7.20 19.72 17.35
N PRO A 308 -7.29 20.82 18.10
CA PRO A 308 -8.56 21.51 18.29
C PRO A 308 -9.01 22.24 17.03
N ASN A 309 -10.32 22.23 16.76
CA ASN A 309 -10.97 23.11 15.81
C ASN A 309 -12.10 23.89 16.49
N ALA A 310 -11.80 25.14 16.80
CA ALA A 310 -12.69 26.09 17.46
C ALA A 310 -13.85 26.60 16.57
N ASP A 311 -13.79 26.38 15.25
CA ASP A 311 -14.94 26.63 14.38
C ASP A 311 -15.86 25.40 14.41
N LEU A 312 -16.86 25.47 15.30
CA LEU A 312 -17.82 24.41 15.58
C LEU A 312 -18.97 24.32 14.54
N ALA A 313 -18.95 25.14 13.49
CA ALA A 313 -19.96 25.11 12.43
C ALA A 313 -19.89 23.81 11.60
N CYS A 314 -21.00 23.46 10.95
CA CYS A 314 -21.10 22.30 10.08
C CYS A 314 -21.69 22.69 8.71
N PRO A 315 -20.88 22.76 7.63
CA PRO A 315 -19.43 22.49 7.58
C PRO A 315 -18.57 23.60 8.23
N SER A 316 -17.43 23.23 8.79
CA SER A 316 -16.45 24.16 9.40
C SER A 316 -15.48 24.68 8.33
N ALA A 317 -15.21 25.98 8.30
CA ALA A 317 -14.27 26.58 7.36
C ALA A 317 -12.81 26.21 7.67
N ARG A 318 -12.54 25.69 8.88
CA ARG A 318 -11.20 25.31 9.35
C ARG A 318 -10.93 23.81 9.27
N GLU A 319 -11.89 23.02 8.80
CA GLU A 319 -11.80 21.57 8.78
C GLU A 319 -10.70 21.04 7.86
N ALA A 320 -10.50 21.69 6.70
CA ALA A 320 -9.44 21.31 5.76
C ALA A 320 -8.04 21.42 6.39
N GLY A 321 -7.79 22.51 7.15
CA GLY A 321 -6.53 22.70 7.85
C GLY A 321 -6.30 21.68 8.96
N ARG A 322 -7.35 21.34 9.73
CA ARG A 322 -7.29 20.27 10.75
C ARG A 322 -7.01 18.91 10.11
N THR A 323 -7.61 18.63 8.95
CA THR A 323 -7.40 17.38 8.21
C THR A 323 -5.95 17.22 7.78
N LEU A 324 -5.32 18.28 7.24
CA LEU A 324 -3.89 18.24 6.86
C LEU A 324 -2.98 17.95 8.06
N LEU A 325 -3.20 18.60 9.20
CA LEU A 325 -2.42 18.33 10.42
C LEU A 325 -2.55 16.87 10.88
N VAL A 326 -3.76 16.31 10.75
CA VAL A 326 -4.04 14.89 11.06
C VAL A 326 -3.26 13.98 10.12
N GLU A 327 -3.31 14.22 8.81
CA GLU A 327 -2.60 13.41 7.81
C GLU A 327 -1.07 13.48 7.98
N GLU A 328 -0.52 14.68 8.21
CA GLU A 328 0.91 14.89 8.48
C GLU A 328 1.39 14.15 9.73
N THR A 329 0.58 14.18 10.80
CA THR A 329 0.90 13.49 12.06
C THR A 329 0.77 11.97 11.93
N ARG A 330 -0.27 11.50 11.23
CA ARG A 330 -0.45 10.08 10.91
C ARG A 330 0.74 9.55 10.15
N ALA A 331 1.23 10.25 9.13
CA ALA A 331 2.44 9.84 8.40
C ALA A 331 3.66 9.64 9.33
N ALA A 332 3.88 10.54 10.28
CA ALA A 332 4.97 10.40 11.25
C ALA A 332 4.75 9.21 12.22
N PHE A 333 3.51 8.93 12.61
CA PHE A 333 3.18 7.74 13.41
C PHE A 333 3.35 6.44 12.62
N SER A 334 2.97 6.42 11.35
CA SER A 334 3.18 5.27 10.46
C SER A 334 4.66 4.91 10.35
N GLU A 335 5.56 5.89 10.22
CA GLU A 335 7.02 5.67 10.24
C GLU A 335 7.49 5.04 11.56
N ALA A 336 7.06 5.58 12.70
CA ALA A 336 7.43 5.05 14.00
C ALA A 336 6.86 3.65 14.27
N ALA A 337 5.68 3.34 13.73
CA ALA A 337 5.08 2.03 13.77
C ALA A 337 5.83 1.03 12.89
N ALA A 338 6.27 1.44 11.70
CA ALA A 338 7.10 0.63 10.80
C ALA A 338 8.46 0.29 11.43
N GLU A 339 9.03 1.20 12.23
CA GLU A 339 10.22 0.95 13.06
C GLU A 339 9.93 0.03 14.27
N GLY A 340 8.68 -0.38 14.48
CA GLY A 340 8.25 -1.17 15.64
C GLY A 340 8.29 -0.41 16.97
N ARG A 341 8.50 0.92 16.94
CA ARG A 341 8.59 1.80 18.12
C ARG A 341 7.23 2.26 18.60
N LEU A 342 6.18 2.13 17.79
CA LEU A 342 4.83 2.56 18.12
C LEU A 342 3.82 1.42 17.90
N MET A 343 3.01 1.12 18.91
CA MET A 343 2.06 0.01 18.93
C MET A 343 0.59 0.43 18.82
N GLY A 344 0.25 1.64 19.26
CA GLY A 344 -1.11 2.17 19.16
C GLY A 344 -1.16 3.69 19.18
N ILE A 345 -2.23 4.23 18.62
CA ILE A 345 -2.56 5.65 18.60
C ILE A 345 -4.06 5.85 18.88
N ASP A 346 -4.41 6.72 19.82
CA ASP A 346 -5.81 7.05 20.12
C ASP A 346 -6.08 8.54 19.93
N TYR A 347 -6.96 8.88 19.00
CA TYR A 347 -7.30 10.28 18.75
C TYR A 347 -8.15 10.85 19.90
N PHE A 348 -7.86 12.07 20.33
CA PHE A 348 -8.65 12.83 21.30
C PHE A 348 -9.46 13.93 20.58
N SER A 349 -10.79 13.85 20.50
CA SER A 349 -11.73 12.88 21.11
C SER A 349 -12.93 12.57 20.20
N TRP A 350 -13.67 11.49 20.47
CA TRP A 350 -14.88 11.15 19.68
C TRP A 350 -15.93 12.25 19.78
N ASN A 351 -16.32 12.58 21.00
CA ASN A 351 -17.35 13.56 21.33
C ASN A 351 -16.99 14.31 22.61
N SER A 352 -17.79 15.33 22.91
CA SER A 352 -17.60 16.23 24.06
C SER A 352 -17.88 15.51 25.38
N ASP A 353 -17.22 15.96 26.45
CA ASP A 353 -17.47 15.41 27.79
C ASP A 353 -18.97 15.56 28.14
N PRO A 354 -19.67 14.46 28.51
CA PRO A 354 -21.07 14.53 28.94
C PRO A 354 -21.34 15.54 30.09
N TRP A 355 -20.34 15.91 30.88
CA TRP A 355 -20.45 16.97 31.89
C TRP A 355 -20.38 18.40 31.34
N SER A 356 -19.64 18.65 30.26
CA SER A 356 -19.50 20.02 29.73
C SER A 356 -20.82 20.54 29.18
N LYS A 357 -21.64 19.64 28.61
CA LYS A 357 -22.88 19.93 27.85
C LYS A 357 -22.68 20.90 26.69
N GLU A 358 -21.44 21.24 26.37
CA GLU A 358 -21.05 22.17 25.32
C GLU A 358 -20.21 21.42 24.29
N PRO A 359 -20.36 21.73 22.99
CA PRO A 359 -19.53 21.11 21.95
C PRO A 359 -18.05 21.45 22.16
N ASP A 360 -17.22 20.42 22.08
CA ASP A 360 -15.79 20.49 22.33
C ASP A 360 -15.01 20.66 21.02
N ALA A 361 -14.05 21.58 21.02
CA ALA A 361 -13.13 21.87 19.93
C ALA A 361 -12.27 20.64 19.55
N ASP A 362 -12.14 19.65 20.41
CA ASP A 362 -11.38 18.42 20.13
C ASP A 362 -12.24 17.29 19.53
N SER A 363 -13.57 17.38 19.59
CA SER A 363 -14.45 16.34 19.06
C SER A 363 -14.32 16.15 17.54
N VAL A 364 -14.31 14.89 17.10
CA VAL A 364 -14.34 14.51 15.66
C VAL A 364 -15.71 14.04 15.20
N PHE A 365 -16.64 13.79 16.10
CA PHE A 365 -18.05 13.56 15.76
C PHE A 365 -18.85 14.81 16.10
N ARG A 366 -19.39 15.48 15.07
CA ARG A 366 -20.13 16.74 15.19
C ARG A 366 -21.31 16.76 14.24
N CYS A 367 -22.40 17.39 14.67
CA CYS A 367 -23.60 17.57 13.84
C CYS A 367 -24.15 16.25 13.27
N GLY A 368 -24.06 15.15 14.02
CA GLY A 368 -24.54 13.84 13.62
C GLY A 368 -23.66 13.09 12.62
N ALA A 369 -22.44 13.56 12.36
CA ALA A 369 -21.51 12.89 11.46
C ALA A 369 -20.05 12.99 11.94
N LEU A 370 -19.23 12.04 11.49
CA LEU A 370 -17.79 12.12 11.63
C LEU A 370 -17.24 13.25 10.72
N THR A 371 -16.36 14.10 11.25
CA THR A 371 -15.72 15.17 10.47
C THR A 371 -14.68 14.60 9.50
N GLN A 372 -14.15 15.42 8.60
CA GLN A 372 -13.14 14.98 7.63
C GLN A 372 -11.84 14.59 8.35
N SER A 373 -11.40 15.40 9.31
CA SER A 373 -10.25 15.09 10.16
C SER A 373 -10.50 13.83 10.99
N GLY A 374 -11.73 13.59 11.43
CA GLY A 374 -12.14 12.36 12.10
C GLY A 374 -11.96 11.13 11.22
N ARG A 375 -12.40 11.20 9.95
CA ARG A 375 -12.18 10.12 8.98
C ARG A 375 -10.70 9.86 8.73
N ALA A 376 -9.89 10.91 8.57
CA ALA A 376 -8.44 10.77 8.39
C ALA A 376 -7.76 10.18 9.63
N ALA A 377 -8.13 10.62 10.83
CA ALA A 377 -7.56 10.13 12.08
C ALA A 377 -7.88 8.66 12.34
N MET A 378 -9.10 8.23 12.00
CA MET A 378 -9.61 6.87 12.17
C MET A 378 -9.33 5.96 10.98
N ALA A 379 -8.71 6.48 9.93
CA ALA A 379 -8.34 5.66 8.78
C ALA A 379 -7.49 4.48 9.28
N PRO A 380 -7.79 3.24 8.86
CA PRO A 380 -6.94 2.12 9.21
C PRO A 380 -5.52 2.45 8.78
N GLU A 381 -4.54 2.19 9.65
CA GLU A 381 -3.14 2.31 9.24
C GLU A 381 -2.94 1.41 8.03
N VAL A 382 -2.56 2.03 6.92
CA VAL A 382 -2.12 1.31 5.74
C VAL A 382 -0.83 0.63 6.15
N ARG A 383 -0.94 -0.60 6.62
CA ARG A 383 0.23 -1.43 6.87
C ARG A 383 0.88 -1.69 5.52
N GLU A 384 1.91 -0.91 5.22
CA GLU A 384 3.20 -1.47 4.83
C GLU A 384 3.46 -2.67 5.74
N ALA A 385 3.00 -3.85 5.32
CA ALA A 385 3.13 -5.06 6.09
C ALA A 385 4.50 -5.66 5.79
N LYS A 386 5.56 -5.07 6.36
CA LYS A 386 6.79 -5.83 6.62
C LYS A 386 6.45 -6.94 7.63
N ALA A 387 6.61 -8.19 7.20
CA ALA A 387 6.64 -9.45 7.96
C ALA A 387 5.31 -10.10 8.46
N ALA A 388 4.88 -11.16 7.75
CA ALA A 388 4.90 -12.55 8.26
C ALA A 388 4.31 -13.54 7.23
N SER A 389 4.95 -13.67 6.07
CA SER A 389 4.86 -14.86 5.20
C SER A 389 6.27 -15.43 4.99
N ALA A 390 6.97 -15.66 6.09
CA ALA A 390 8.11 -16.57 6.08
C ALA A 390 7.61 -17.96 6.53
N GLU A 391 7.08 -18.75 5.59
CA GLU A 391 7.74 -20.05 5.43
C GLU A 391 9.17 -19.75 4.95
N PRO A 392 10.18 -20.50 5.40
CA PRO A 392 11.57 -20.17 5.14
C PRO A 392 11.86 -20.16 3.64
N GLY A 393 11.86 -18.96 3.06
CA GLY A 393 12.31 -18.70 1.69
C GLY A 393 11.28 -17.99 0.81
N ARG A 394 11.17 -16.66 0.95
CA ARG A 394 11.16 -15.64 -0.13
C ARG A 394 10.67 -14.29 0.45
N ALA A 395 11.51 -13.27 0.30
CA ALA A 395 11.37 -11.91 0.87
C ALA A 395 10.40 -10.96 0.11
N GLY A 396 10.33 -9.68 0.49
CA GLY A 396 9.71 -8.52 -0.20
C GLY A 396 8.17 -8.35 -0.16
N PRO A 397 7.66 -7.10 -0.26
CA PRO A 397 8.31 -5.86 -0.70
C PRO A 397 8.62 -4.89 0.47
N ASP A 398 9.86 -4.96 0.91
CA ASP A 398 10.43 -4.19 2.02
C ASP A 398 11.49 -3.17 1.55
N GLY A 399 11.42 -2.75 0.27
CA GLY A 399 12.56 -2.18 -0.45
C GLY A 399 13.60 -3.25 -0.86
N SER A 400 13.26 -4.53 -0.68
CA SER A 400 14.09 -5.68 -1.02
C SER A 400 13.68 -6.34 -2.33
N MET A 401 12.64 -5.86 -3.02
CA MET A 401 12.19 -6.47 -4.26
C MET A 401 13.02 -5.95 -5.43
N ARG A 402 13.35 -6.87 -6.32
CA ARG A 402 14.13 -6.65 -7.53
C ARG A 402 13.33 -7.20 -8.70
N VAL A 403 13.23 -6.43 -9.77
CA VAL A 403 12.58 -6.84 -11.02
C VAL A 403 13.57 -6.83 -12.14
N ARG A 404 13.50 -7.89 -12.95
CA ARG A 404 14.27 -8.01 -14.18
C ARG A 404 13.31 -8.23 -15.34
N VAL A 405 13.24 -7.24 -16.22
CA VAL A 405 12.46 -7.32 -17.46
C VAL A 405 13.38 -7.88 -18.54
N GLY A 406 13.06 -9.07 -19.00
CA GLY A 406 13.86 -9.78 -20.00
C GLY A 406 13.69 -9.23 -21.41
N PRO A 407 14.29 -9.94 -22.40
CA PRO A 407 14.34 -9.46 -23.77
C PRO A 407 12.94 -9.39 -24.39
N PRO A 408 12.67 -8.37 -25.23
CA PRO A 408 11.42 -8.27 -25.95
C PRO A 408 11.30 -9.32 -27.06
N LEU A 409 10.19 -10.05 -27.02
CA LEU A 409 9.83 -11.08 -27.98
C LEU A 409 8.74 -10.56 -28.89
N VAL A 410 9.07 -10.28 -30.14
CA VAL A 410 8.07 -10.02 -31.18
C VAL A 410 7.48 -11.35 -31.60
N VAL A 411 6.27 -11.65 -31.16
CA VAL A 411 5.62 -12.95 -31.39
C VAL A 411 4.69 -12.93 -32.60
N ARG A 412 4.25 -11.73 -33.02
CA ARG A 412 3.41 -11.54 -34.20
C ARG A 412 3.59 -10.14 -34.78
N GLY A 413 3.43 -10.01 -36.09
CA GLY A 413 3.58 -8.76 -36.84
C GLY A 413 4.85 -8.74 -37.70
N PRO A 414 5.08 -7.68 -38.48
CA PRO A 414 4.24 -6.49 -38.58
C PRO A 414 2.93 -6.79 -39.33
N ALA A 415 1.79 -6.33 -38.82
CA ALA A 415 0.53 -6.39 -39.57
C ALA A 415 -0.44 -5.27 -39.17
N PRO A 416 -1.33 -4.80 -40.07
CA PRO A 416 -2.31 -3.76 -39.77
C PRO A 416 -3.51 -4.25 -38.97
N ASP A 417 -3.72 -5.57 -38.89
CA ASP A 417 -4.94 -6.22 -38.41
C ASP A 417 -4.74 -7.00 -37.09
N ILE A 418 -3.70 -6.68 -36.34
CA ILE A 418 -3.40 -7.30 -35.05
C ILE A 418 -3.07 -6.26 -33.97
N ALA A 419 -3.22 -6.67 -32.71
CA ALA A 419 -2.73 -5.97 -31.53
C ALA A 419 -3.27 -4.55 -31.32
N ASP A 420 -4.46 -4.23 -31.82
CA ASP A 420 -5.19 -3.01 -31.47
C ASP A 420 -6.12 -3.29 -30.28
N ASP A 421 -5.62 -4.02 -29.28
CA ASP A 421 -6.37 -4.48 -28.10
C ASP A 421 -5.45 -4.95 -26.96
N SER A 422 -6.00 -5.03 -25.75
CA SER A 422 -5.41 -5.82 -24.67
C SER A 422 -5.38 -7.31 -25.04
N PHE A 423 -4.22 -7.96 -24.88
CA PHE A 423 -4.09 -9.39 -25.15
C PHE A 423 -4.58 -10.23 -23.97
N THR A 424 -5.26 -11.34 -24.24
CA THR A 424 -5.70 -12.30 -23.21
C THR A 424 -5.48 -13.74 -23.68
N GLU A 425 -5.22 -14.65 -22.75
CA GLU A 425 -4.88 -16.04 -23.06
C GLU A 425 -5.46 -17.01 -22.01
N ILE A 426 -5.73 -18.23 -22.46
CA ILE A 426 -6.18 -19.34 -21.63
C ILE A 426 -5.34 -20.59 -21.89
N GLU A 427 -5.20 -21.42 -20.86
CA GLU A 427 -4.77 -22.80 -21.01
C GLU A 427 -5.93 -23.67 -21.53
N LEU A 428 -5.64 -24.51 -22.52
CA LEU A 428 -6.55 -25.48 -23.11
C LEU A 428 -6.44 -26.83 -22.37
N PRO A 429 -7.50 -27.67 -22.36
CA PRO A 429 -7.48 -28.96 -21.67
C PRO A 429 -6.38 -29.94 -22.12
N ASN A 430 -5.81 -29.74 -23.31
CA ASN A 430 -4.71 -30.54 -23.85
C ASN A 430 -3.31 -29.99 -23.51
N GLY A 431 -3.21 -28.96 -22.68
CA GLY A 431 -1.96 -28.30 -22.28
C GLY A 431 -1.38 -27.34 -23.30
N LEU A 432 -2.10 -27.07 -24.41
CA LEU A 432 -1.81 -25.95 -25.30
C LEU A 432 -2.40 -24.67 -24.74
N PHE A 433 -2.08 -23.53 -25.35
CA PHE A 433 -2.61 -22.23 -24.98
C PHE A 433 -3.36 -21.61 -26.15
N ARG A 434 -4.36 -20.80 -25.85
CA ARG A 434 -5.10 -20.02 -26.84
C ARG A 434 -5.09 -18.55 -26.44
N GLY A 435 -4.40 -17.75 -27.24
CA GLY A 435 -4.38 -16.30 -27.14
C GLY A 435 -5.43 -15.63 -28.01
N PHE A 436 -5.87 -14.45 -27.59
CA PHE A 436 -6.81 -13.60 -28.30
C PHE A 436 -6.23 -12.20 -28.45
N THR A 437 -6.34 -11.67 -29.66
CA THR A 437 -5.99 -10.29 -30.00
C THR A 437 -6.95 -9.77 -31.06
N ALA A 438 -7.07 -8.46 -31.22
CA ALA A 438 -8.02 -7.88 -32.15
C ALA A 438 -7.49 -6.63 -32.85
N ALA A 439 -8.09 -6.33 -34.00
CA ALA A 439 -8.05 -5.02 -34.66
C ALA A 439 -9.40 -4.75 -35.34
N GLY A 440 -10.42 -4.50 -34.52
CA GLY A 440 -11.84 -4.47 -34.93
C GLY A 440 -12.43 -5.85 -35.26
N THR A 441 -11.63 -6.90 -35.24
CA THR A 441 -12.03 -8.30 -35.38
C THR A 441 -11.13 -9.11 -34.48
N THR A 442 -11.71 -9.94 -33.61
CA THR A 442 -10.95 -10.79 -32.70
C THR A 442 -10.51 -12.06 -33.40
N ILE A 443 -9.22 -12.38 -33.27
CA ILE A 443 -8.63 -13.64 -33.70
C ILE A 443 -8.17 -14.47 -32.50
N ALA A 444 -8.31 -15.78 -32.62
CA ALA A 444 -7.72 -16.76 -31.72
C ALA A 444 -6.47 -17.38 -32.37
N ILE A 445 -5.44 -17.63 -31.55
CA ILE A 445 -4.17 -18.22 -31.96
C ILE A 445 -3.80 -19.29 -30.94
N ASP A 446 -3.48 -20.50 -31.42
CA ASP A 446 -3.03 -21.59 -30.56
C ASP A 446 -1.50 -21.63 -30.51
N GLY A 447 -0.96 -21.77 -29.30
CA GLY A 447 0.46 -21.87 -28.99
C GLY A 447 0.80 -23.06 -28.09
N LYS A 448 2.05 -23.50 -28.08
CA LYS A 448 2.51 -24.60 -27.22
C LYS A 448 2.80 -24.16 -25.79
N THR A 449 3.15 -22.90 -25.63
CA THR A 449 3.42 -22.25 -24.35
C THR A 449 2.68 -20.92 -24.35
N PRO A 450 2.54 -20.25 -23.18
CA PRO A 450 2.26 -18.83 -23.16
C PRO A 450 3.19 -18.11 -24.14
N HIS A 451 2.79 -16.96 -24.69
CA HIS A 451 3.55 -16.17 -25.68
C HIS A 451 3.87 -16.84 -27.04
N ASP A 452 3.55 -18.12 -27.30
CA ASP A 452 3.76 -18.77 -28.61
C ASP A 452 2.66 -18.40 -29.62
N MET A 453 2.59 -17.10 -29.99
CA MET A 453 1.48 -16.50 -30.76
C MET A 453 1.80 -16.26 -32.25
N GLY A 454 2.86 -16.91 -32.76
CA GLY A 454 3.23 -16.87 -34.18
C GLY A 454 2.39 -17.79 -35.09
N GLY A 455 1.53 -18.63 -34.49
CA GLY A 455 0.74 -19.64 -35.18
C GLY A 455 -0.37 -19.11 -36.11
N LYS A 456 -1.10 -20.06 -36.69
CA LYS A 456 -2.26 -19.76 -37.56
C LYS A 456 -3.35 -19.08 -36.74
N ALA A 457 -3.79 -17.92 -37.21
CA ALA A 457 -4.92 -17.20 -36.62
C ALA A 457 -6.26 -17.65 -37.21
N ARG A 458 -7.31 -17.58 -36.39
CA ARG A 458 -8.70 -17.79 -36.79
C ARG A 458 -9.56 -16.67 -36.23
N THR A 459 -10.38 -16.03 -37.07
CA THR A 459 -11.41 -15.09 -36.61
C THR A 459 -12.45 -15.80 -35.75
N VAL A 460 -12.75 -15.24 -34.57
CA VAL A 460 -13.72 -15.80 -33.60
C VAL A 460 -14.83 -14.81 -33.24
N LEU A 461 -14.59 -13.51 -33.36
CA LEU A 461 -15.61 -12.44 -33.31
C LEU A 461 -15.33 -11.42 -34.42
N GLY A 462 -16.38 -10.94 -35.08
CA GLY A 462 -16.29 -9.99 -36.18
C GLY A 462 -17.23 -8.82 -35.99
N ARG A 463 -17.14 -7.84 -36.92
CA ARG A 463 -17.99 -6.65 -36.92
C ARG A 463 -19.47 -6.99 -37.06
N GLY A 464 -20.30 -6.28 -36.30
CA GLY A 464 -21.75 -6.32 -36.43
C GLY A 464 -22.27 -5.61 -37.69
N PRO A 465 -23.57 -5.74 -37.98
CA PRO A 465 -24.19 -5.00 -39.07
C PRO A 465 -24.17 -3.47 -38.82
N PRO A 466 -24.28 -2.64 -39.86
CA PRO A 466 -24.28 -1.18 -39.71
C PRO A 466 -25.29 -0.68 -38.67
N GLY A 467 -24.85 0.20 -37.78
CA GLY A 467 -25.68 0.79 -36.71
C GLY A 467 -25.79 -0.07 -35.45
N ALA A 468 -25.29 -1.30 -35.45
CA ALA A 468 -25.16 -2.08 -34.22
C ALA A 468 -24.06 -1.50 -33.30
N PRO A 469 -24.11 -1.75 -31.97
CA PRO A 469 -23.10 -1.28 -31.01
C PRO A 469 -21.65 -1.69 -31.31
N ASP A 470 -21.49 -2.71 -32.15
CA ASP A 470 -20.26 -3.39 -32.55
C ASP A 470 -19.97 -3.25 -34.06
N SER A 471 -20.65 -2.32 -34.74
CA SER A 471 -20.54 -2.13 -36.19
C SER A 471 -19.13 -1.72 -36.66
N CYS A 472 -18.30 -1.15 -35.78
CA CYS A 472 -16.89 -0.86 -36.06
C CYS A 472 -15.96 -1.99 -35.65
N GLY A 473 -16.36 -2.82 -34.69
CA GLY A 473 -15.56 -3.95 -34.25
C GLY A 473 -15.98 -4.55 -32.92
N GLN A 474 -15.43 -5.74 -32.69
CA GLN A 474 -15.50 -6.48 -31.44
C GLN A 474 -14.09 -6.89 -31.02
N TRP A 475 -13.72 -6.49 -29.81
CA TRP A 475 -12.41 -6.67 -29.19
C TRP A 475 -12.59 -7.49 -27.92
N LEU A 476 -12.17 -8.76 -27.96
CA LEU A 476 -12.21 -9.64 -26.80
C LEU A 476 -11.02 -9.35 -25.89
N GLN A 477 -11.24 -8.46 -24.92
CA GLN A 477 -10.20 -7.91 -24.05
C GLN A 477 -9.80 -8.83 -22.91
N HIS A 478 -10.72 -9.68 -22.46
CA HIS A 478 -10.48 -10.57 -21.33
C HIS A 478 -11.32 -11.83 -21.43
N VAL A 479 -10.73 -12.96 -21.03
CA VAL A 479 -11.39 -14.26 -20.99
C VAL A 479 -11.14 -14.93 -19.66
N GLU A 480 -12.21 -15.45 -19.04
CA GLU A 480 -12.15 -16.28 -17.85
C GLU A 480 -12.87 -17.61 -18.03
N ARG A 481 -12.30 -18.67 -17.46
CA ARG A 481 -12.93 -19.99 -17.46
C ARG A 481 -13.86 -20.12 -16.26
N GLN A 482 -15.11 -20.51 -16.50
CA GLN A 482 -16.10 -20.84 -15.48
C GLN A 482 -16.67 -22.24 -15.74
N GLY A 483 -16.12 -23.24 -15.05
CA GLY A 483 -16.45 -24.64 -15.30
C GLY A 483 -16.08 -25.06 -16.72
N LYS A 484 -17.08 -25.41 -17.54
CA LYS A 484 -16.90 -25.83 -18.94
C LYS A 484 -17.10 -24.69 -19.95
N THR A 485 -17.44 -23.50 -19.48
CA THR A 485 -17.75 -22.34 -20.31
C THR A 485 -16.66 -21.30 -20.14
N LEU A 486 -16.32 -20.60 -21.22
CA LEU A 486 -15.54 -19.37 -21.14
C LEU A 486 -16.47 -18.18 -21.13
N ILE A 487 -16.11 -17.18 -20.34
CA ILE A 487 -16.74 -15.87 -20.28
C ILE A 487 -15.77 -14.87 -20.90
N GLY A 488 -16.27 -14.07 -21.84
CA GLY A 488 -15.50 -13.08 -22.59
C GLY A 488 -16.05 -11.69 -22.36
N TRP A 489 -15.18 -10.74 -22.01
CA TRP A 489 -15.50 -9.32 -21.96
C TRP A 489 -15.15 -8.71 -23.29
N VAL A 490 -16.16 -8.17 -23.98
CA VAL A 490 -16.03 -7.70 -25.35
C VAL A 490 -16.26 -6.19 -25.39
N HIS A 491 -15.23 -5.47 -25.80
CA HIS A 491 -15.33 -4.06 -26.15
C HIS A 491 -15.92 -3.93 -27.56
N ASN A 492 -16.88 -3.01 -27.70
CA ASN A 492 -17.61 -2.78 -28.93
C ASN A 492 -17.54 -1.30 -29.27
N GLU A 493 -17.43 -1.03 -30.56
CA GLU A 493 -17.47 0.33 -31.07
C GLU A 493 -18.51 0.51 -32.17
N THR A 494 -19.13 1.68 -32.16
CA THR A 494 -20.07 2.14 -33.18
C THR A 494 -19.85 3.60 -33.53
N ALA A 495 -20.53 4.08 -34.57
CA ALA A 495 -20.48 5.47 -35.04
C ALA A 495 -19.06 6.00 -35.34
N CYS A 496 -18.18 5.15 -35.87
CA CYS A 496 -16.76 5.46 -35.97
C CYS A 496 -16.38 6.25 -37.23
N ASP A 497 -15.52 7.24 -37.05
CA ASP A 497 -14.82 7.99 -38.09
C ASP A 497 -13.43 8.34 -37.55
N TYR A 498 -12.55 7.34 -37.51
CA TYR A 498 -11.22 7.47 -36.91
C TYR A 498 -10.37 8.57 -37.56
N ALA A 499 -10.59 8.85 -38.85
CA ALA A 499 -9.90 9.92 -39.58
C ALA A 499 -10.27 11.32 -39.06
N LYS A 500 -11.46 11.46 -38.47
CA LYS A 500 -11.98 12.71 -37.92
C LYS A 500 -11.75 12.79 -36.42
N GLY A 501 -10.48 12.84 -36.01
CA GLY A 501 -10.11 13.02 -34.60
C GLY A 501 -10.51 11.85 -33.71
N GLY A 502 -10.52 10.61 -34.24
CA GLY A 502 -10.74 9.40 -33.45
C GLY A 502 -12.18 9.06 -33.13
N GLN A 503 -13.14 9.64 -33.85
CA GLN A 503 -14.54 9.50 -33.48
C GLN A 503 -14.92 8.02 -33.30
N THR A 504 -15.48 7.69 -32.13
CA THR A 504 -16.03 6.37 -31.81
C THR A 504 -16.98 6.47 -30.60
N HIS A 505 -17.87 5.48 -30.47
CA HIS A 505 -18.74 5.32 -29.30
C HIS A 505 -18.58 3.92 -28.73
N ALA A 506 -18.05 3.84 -27.51
CA ALA A 506 -17.65 2.60 -26.85
C ALA A 506 -18.73 2.04 -25.93
N SER A 507 -18.81 0.71 -25.88
CA SER A 507 -19.60 -0.03 -24.89
C SER A 507 -19.05 -1.43 -24.65
N MET A 508 -19.38 -2.03 -23.51
CA MET A 508 -18.98 -3.40 -23.18
C MET A 508 -20.16 -4.35 -23.22
N THR A 509 -19.94 -5.52 -23.82
CA THR A 509 -20.82 -6.68 -23.77
C THR A 509 -20.09 -7.85 -23.12
N ILE A 510 -20.86 -8.85 -22.71
CA ILE A 510 -20.33 -10.14 -22.28
C ILE A 510 -20.71 -11.22 -23.27
N ALA A 511 -19.81 -12.15 -23.52
CA ALA A 511 -20.00 -13.28 -24.41
C ALA A 511 -19.64 -14.59 -23.72
N THR A 512 -20.23 -15.69 -24.16
CA THR A 512 -19.92 -17.04 -23.67
C THR A 512 -19.43 -17.95 -24.78
N SER A 513 -18.56 -18.89 -24.45
CA SER A 513 -18.10 -19.93 -25.38
C SER A 513 -18.10 -21.30 -24.71
N ALA A 514 -18.59 -22.30 -25.43
CA ALA A 514 -18.63 -23.71 -25.00
C ALA A 514 -17.57 -24.59 -25.70
N ASP A 515 -16.77 -24.03 -26.60
CA ASP A 515 -15.78 -24.73 -27.42
C ASP A 515 -14.37 -24.14 -27.28
N ASP A 516 -14.06 -23.71 -26.06
CA ASP A 516 -12.78 -23.09 -25.70
C ASP A 516 -12.45 -21.84 -26.54
N GLY A 517 -13.47 -21.04 -26.90
CA GLY A 517 -13.31 -19.71 -27.48
C GLY A 517 -13.20 -19.70 -29.01
N LEU A 518 -13.58 -20.80 -29.68
CA LEU A 518 -13.62 -20.86 -31.15
C LEU A 518 -14.92 -20.29 -31.72
N THR A 519 -16.00 -20.34 -30.93
CA THR A 519 -17.28 -19.70 -31.20
C THR A 519 -17.78 -19.00 -29.94
N TRP A 520 -18.43 -17.87 -30.13
CA TRP A 520 -18.88 -16.99 -29.05
C TRP A 520 -20.35 -16.60 -29.25
N THR A 521 -21.10 -16.58 -28.16
CA THR A 521 -22.47 -16.07 -28.10
C THR A 521 -22.46 -14.79 -27.28
N VAL A 522 -22.82 -13.66 -27.89
CA VAL A 522 -22.92 -12.38 -27.17
C VAL A 522 -24.23 -12.35 -26.38
N GLU A 523 -24.13 -12.23 -25.05
CA GLU A 523 -25.27 -12.30 -24.13
C GLU A 523 -25.97 -10.95 -23.96
N GLY A 524 -25.23 -9.84 -24.10
CA GLY A 524 -25.78 -8.49 -24.02
C GLY A 524 -24.84 -7.48 -23.35
N PRO A 525 -25.29 -6.22 -23.20
CA PRO A 525 -24.49 -5.13 -22.63
C PRO A 525 -24.31 -5.30 -21.11
N ILE A 526 -23.09 -5.00 -20.66
CA ILE A 526 -22.73 -5.01 -19.23
C ILE A 526 -22.31 -3.63 -18.72
N ILE A 527 -21.65 -2.83 -19.57
CA ILE A 527 -21.19 -1.48 -19.23
C ILE A 527 -21.46 -0.54 -20.40
N ARG A 528 -22.12 0.59 -20.13
CA ARG A 528 -22.39 1.65 -21.12
C ARG A 528 -22.47 3.01 -20.43
N GLY A 529 -21.89 4.03 -21.07
CA GLY A 529 -21.94 5.42 -20.62
C GLY A 529 -23.32 6.06 -20.82
N THR A 530 -23.52 7.23 -20.22
CA THR A 530 -24.77 8.01 -20.34
C THR A 530 -24.77 8.98 -21.51
N ASP A 531 -23.61 9.23 -22.11
CA ASP A 531 -23.41 10.15 -23.22
C ASP A 531 -23.72 9.48 -24.57
N PRO A 532 -24.36 10.19 -25.51
CA PRO A 532 -24.61 9.66 -26.85
C PRO A 532 -23.36 9.76 -27.74
N PRO A 533 -23.30 9.01 -28.87
CA PRO A 533 -22.30 9.22 -29.91
C PRO A 533 -22.23 10.68 -30.36
N ALA A 534 -21.02 11.23 -30.51
CA ALA A 534 -20.81 12.61 -30.90
C ALA A 534 -19.78 12.74 -32.04
N ALA A 535 -20.06 13.63 -33.00
CA ALA A 535 -19.19 13.81 -34.16
C ALA A 535 -17.81 14.37 -33.77
N GLY A 536 -16.74 13.75 -34.31
CA GLY A 536 -15.35 14.12 -34.06
C GLY A 536 -14.83 13.85 -32.66
N LYS A 537 -15.49 12.97 -31.89
CA LYS A 537 -15.22 12.74 -30.46
C LYS A 537 -15.27 11.26 -30.11
N GLU A 538 -14.51 10.88 -29.08
CA GLU A 538 -14.67 9.60 -28.40
C GLU A 538 -15.73 9.72 -27.30
N THR A 539 -16.66 8.78 -27.25
CA THR A 539 -17.80 8.79 -26.32
C THR A 539 -18.05 7.40 -25.75
N GLY A 540 -18.90 7.31 -24.72
CA GLY A 540 -19.24 6.06 -24.06
C GLY A 540 -18.15 5.53 -23.13
N ASP A 541 -18.34 4.28 -22.73
CA ASP A 541 -17.51 3.60 -21.73
C ASP A 541 -16.76 2.45 -22.37
N SER A 542 -15.44 2.45 -22.20
CA SER A 542 -14.53 1.40 -22.70
C SER A 542 -13.81 0.76 -21.52
N CYS A 543 -13.61 -0.54 -21.51
CA CYS A 543 -12.77 -1.18 -20.50
C CYS A 543 -11.45 -1.63 -21.12
N VAL A 544 -10.43 -1.88 -20.29
CA VAL A 544 -9.12 -2.34 -20.75
C VAL A 544 -8.91 -3.80 -20.37
N THR A 545 -9.43 -4.20 -19.21
CA THR A 545 -9.44 -5.60 -18.75
C THR A 545 -10.57 -5.80 -17.73
N ALA A 546 -10.88 -7.07 -17.46
CA ALA A 546 -11.54 -7.48 -16.22
C ALA A 546 -10.60 -8.35 -15.38
N ILE A 547 -10.82 -8.39 -14.07
CA ILE A 547 -9.98 -9.10 -13.10
C ILE A 547 -10.88 -9.80 -12.11
N ARG A 548 -10.73 -11.13 -12.00
CA ARG A 548 -11.39 -11.89 -10.95
C ARG A 548 -10.68 -11.70 -9.62
N GLY A 549 -11.39 -11.15 -8.64
CA GLY A 549 -10.93 -10.99 -7.27
C GLY A 549 -11.11 -12.26 -6.44
N ASP A 550 -10.40 -12.31 -5.30
CA ASP A 550 -10.54 -13.36 -4.30
C ASP A 550 -11.79 -13.23 -3.42
N ASP A 551 -12.51 -12.12 -3.56
CA ASP A 551 -13.73 -11.78 -2.81
C ASP A 551 -15.02 -12.16 -3.55
N GLY A 552 -14.91 -12.91 -4.65
CA GLY A 552 -16.04 -13.41 -5.42
C GLY A 552 -16.66 -12.41 -6.40
N TYR A 553 -15.95 -11.34 -6.74
CA TYR A 553 -16.36 -10.36 -7.75
C TYR A 553 -15.38 -10.34 -8.92
N ASP A 554 -15.92 -10.08 -10.12
CA ASP A 554 -15.14 -9.67 -11.29
C ASP A 554 -15.16 -8.13 -11.34
N TYR A 555 -13.99 -7.52 -11.51
CA TYR A 555 -13.79 -6.07 -11.56
C TYR A 555 -13.34 -5.65 -12.97
N ALA A 556 -14.07 -4.73 -13.59
CA ALA A 556 -13.70 -4.14 -14.86
C ALA A 556 -13.13 -2.73 -14.63
N TYR A 557 -11.90 -2.52 -15.11
CA TYR A 557 -11.24 -1.22 -15.10
C TYR A 557 -11.42 -0.54 -16.44
N CYS A 558 -12.00 0.65 -16.40
CA CYS A 558 -12.60 1.28 -17.55
C CYS A 558 -12.23 2.76 -17.68
N LYS A 559 -12.43 3.30 -18.87
CA LYS A 559 -12.29 4.71 -19.23
C LYS A 559 -13.65 5.20 -19.72
N HIS A 560 -14.13 6.26 -19.08
CA HIS A 560 -15.22 7.08 -19.60
C HIS A 560 -14.62 8.09 -20.58
N ASN A 561 -14.97 8.01 -21.86
CA ASN A 561 -14.31 8.81 -22.90
C ASN A 561 -14.75 10.29 -22.90
N GLY A 562 -15.92 10.61 -22.34
CA GLY A 562 -16.30 11.96 -21.94
C GLY A 562 -16.55 12.97 -23.08
N GLY A 563 -16.58 12.55 -24.36
CA GLY A 563 -16.88 13.44 -25.47
C GLY A 563 -15.78 14.46 -25.77
N HIS A 564 -14.52 14.10 -25.53
CA HIS A 564 -13.35 14.93 -25.82
C HIS A 564 -12.63 14.44 -27.11
N PRO A 565 -11.76 15.27 -27.74
CA PRO A 565 -10.80 14.79 -28.74
C PRO A 565 -9.78 13.85 -28.04
N TRP A 566 -9.54 12.63 -28.55
CA TRP A 566 -8.61 11.52 -28.15
C TRP A 566 -8.08 11.39 -26.68
N GLU A 567 -7.81 12.45 -25.93
CA GLU A 567 -7.06 12.46 -24.65
C GLU A 567 -7.89 12.88 -23.41
N GLY A 568 -9.19 13.20 -23.53
CA GLY A 568 -9.94 13.88 -22.45
C GLY A 568 -10.84 13.03 -21.54
N GLY A 569 -10.67 11.72 -21.46
CA GLY A 569 -11.48 10.86 -20.58
C GLY A 569 -11.00 10.74 -19.13
N TYR A 570 -11.69 9.96 -18.31
CA TYR A 570 -11.22 9.57 -16.97
C TYR A 570 -11.45 8.09 -16.67
N GLY A 571 -10.57 7.50 -15.86
CA GLY A 571 -10.69 6.11 -15.41
C GLY A 571 -11.86 5.94 -14.44
N PHE A 572 -12.52 4.78 -14.46
CA PHE A 572 -13.53 4.36 -13.50
C PHE A 572 -13.51 2.83 -13.35
N ILE A 573 -14.26 2.31 -12.38
CA ILE A 573 -14.34 0.88 -12.11
C ILE A 573 -15.79 0.42 -11.98
N ALA A 574 -16.05 -0.77 -12.48
CA ALA A 574 -17.30 -1.49 -12.28
C ALA A 574 -17.03 -2.89 -11.75
N ARG A 575 -18.02 -3.49 -11.06
CA ARG A 575 -17.93 -4.88 -10.61
C ARG A 575 -19.24 -5.64 -10.77
N ALA A 576 -19.15 -6.96 -10.89
CA ALA A 576 -20.26 -7.89 -10.83
C ALA A 576 -19.88 -9.16 -10.05
N PRO A 577 -20.83 -9.91 -9.47
CA PRO A 577 -20.54 -11.20 -8.86
C PRO A 577 -19.89 -12.15 -9.86
N ALA A 578 -18.73 -12.73 -9.53
CA ALA A 578 -17.99 -13.63 -10.41
C ALA A 578 -18.75 -14.92 -10.74
N SER A 579 -19.75 -15.28 -9.93
CA SER A 579 -20.65 -16.41 -10.20
C SER A 579 -21.66 -16.11 -11.32
N ASP A 580 -21.98 -14.84 -11.55
CA ASP A 580 -22.99 -14.38 -12.50
C ASP A 580 -22.64 -12.96 -13.02
N PRO A 581 -21.63 -12.81 -13.89
CA PRO A 581 -21.22 -11.51 -14.44
C PRO A 581 -22.11 -11.06 -15.62
N GLY A 582 -23.33 -11.60 -15.76
CA GLY A 582 -24.20 -11.34 -16.91
C GLY A 582 -24.78 -9.92 -16.98
N PRO A 583 -25.57 -9.63 -18.04
CA PRO A 583 -26.27 -8.35 -18.18
C PRO A 583 -27.10 -7.97 -16.94
N GLY A 584 -27.05 -6.69 -16.56
CA GLY A 584 -27.79 -6.15 -15.42
C GLY A 584 -27.19 -6.45 -14.02
N LYS A 585 -26.03 -7.11 -13.95
CA LYS A 585 -25.36 -7.46 -12.69
C LYS A 585 -24.22 -6.52 -12.28
N TRP A 586 -23.79 -5.68 -13.22
CA TRP A 586 -22.67 -4.77 -13.04
C TRP A 586 -23.09 -3.50 -12.30
N THR A 587 -22.25 -3.05 -11.38
CA THR A 587 -22.38 -1.79 -10.65
C THR A 587 -21.11 -0.97 -10.78
N LYS A 588 -21.23 0.33 -11.08
CA LYS A 588 -20.13 1.29 -11.13
C LYS A 588 -19.89 1.88 -9.75
N TYR A 589 -18.62 2.15 -9.46
CA TYR A 589 -18.26 2.93 -8.28
C TYR A 589 -18.50 4.41 -8.55
N PHE A 590 -19.31 5.04 -7.71
CA PHE A 590 -19.72 6.43 -7.84
C PHE A 590 -19.94 7.04 -6.46
N ASP A 591 -19.37 8.23 -6.22
CA ASP A 591 -19.46 8.98 -4.95
C ASP A 591 -19.17 8.14 -3.70
N GLY A 592 -18.13 7.30 -3.75
CA GLY A 592 -17.68 6.51 -2.61
C GLY A 592 -18.43 5.19 -2.41
N ALA A 593 -19.33 4.80 -3.31
CA ALA A 593 -20.13 3.58 -3.19
C ALA A 593 -20.37 2.87 -4.53
N TRP A 594 -20.58 1.55 -4.48
CA TRP A 594 -21.05 0.74 -5.61
C TRP A 594 -22.56 0.94 -5.80
N SER A 595 -22.94 2.05 -6.41
CA SER A 595 -24.31 2.57 -6.37
C SER A 595 -24.98 2.73 -7.73
N GLU A 596 -24.20 2.90 -8.79
CA GLU A 596 -24.72 3.17 -10.14
C GLU A 596 -24.75 1.89 -10.98
N PRO A 597 -25.76 1.69 -11.84
CA PRO A 597 -25.80 0.52 -12.72
C PRO A 597 -24.70 0.55 -13.78
N GLY A 598 -24.22 -0.63 -14.21
CA GLY A 598 -23.20 -0.76 -15.25
C GLY A 598 -23.65 -0.17 -16.60
N VAL A 599 -24.91 -0.34 -16.96
CA VAL A 599 -25.51 0.23 -18.17
C VAL A 599 -26.28 1.50 -17.80
N ASP A 600 -25.96 2.61 -18.47
CA ASP A 600 -26.61 3.92 -18.32
C ASP A 600 -26.49 4.56 -16.93
N GLY A 601 -25.66 4.00 -16.04
CA GLY A 601 -25.31 4.61 -14.75
C GLY A 601 -24.12 5.55 -14.85
N ARG A 602 -23.99 6.43 -13.87
CA ARG A 602 -22.88 7.39 -13.78
C ARG A 602 -21.58 6.72 -13.35
N SER A 603 -20.46 7.27 -13.82
CA SER A 603 -19.11 6.77 -13.53
C SER A 603 -18.39 7.73 -12.59
N GLY A 604 -17.81 7.22 -11.50
CA GLY A 604 -16.97 8.00 -10.59
C GLY A 604 -15.51 7.92 -11.04
N LYS A 605 -14.79 9.04 -10.96
CA LYS A 605 -13.36 9.05 -11.30
C LYS A 605 -12.57 8.13 -10.37
N LEU A 606 -11.71 7.34 -10.96
CA LEU A 606 -10.70 6.50 -10.33
C LEU A 606 -9.31 7.02 -10.72
N ASP A 607 -8.42 7.11 -9.74
CA ASP A 607 -7.01 7.40 -9.97
C ASP A 607 -6.24 6.05 -10.00
N GLY A 608 -5.88 5.60 -11.20
CA GLY A 608 -5.22 4.31 -11.46
C GLY A 608 -6.08 3.32 -12.24
N GLY A 609 -5.55 2.12 -12.49
CA GLY A 609 -6.29 1.07 -13.20
C GLY A 609 -5.63 -0.31 -13.11
N GLY A 610 -6.43 -1.34 -12.81
CA GLY A 610 -5.93 -2.71 -12.71
C GLY A 610 -5.78 -3.40 -14.07
N VAL A 611 -4.72 -4.18 -14.23
CA VAL A 611 -4.45 -5.08 -15.36
C VAL A 611 -4.44 -6.56 -14.98
N ALA A 612 -4.14 -6.90 -13.71
CA ALA A 612 -4.01 -8.28 -13.25
C ALA A 612 -4.21 -8.43 -11.73
N TRP A 613 -4.48 -9.66 -11.26
CA TRP A 613 -4.48 -10.00 -9.83
C TRP A 613 -3.21 -10.74 -9.46
N TRP A 614 -2.42 -10.20 -8.54
CA TRP A 614 -1.21 -10.83 -8.03
C TRP A 614 -1.52 -11.68 -6.80
N ARG A 615 -1.59 -12.99 -7.03
CA ARG A 615 -1.98 -13.96 -5.99
C ARG A 615 -0.97 -14.04 -4.85
N THR A 616 0.31 -13.77 -5.12
CA THR A 616 1.36 -13.84 -4.10
C THR A 616 1.21 -12.76 -3.03
N THR A 617 0.80 -11.54 -3.43
CA THR A 617 0.63 -10.41 -2.50
C THR A 617 -0.83 -10.10 -2.17
N SER A 618 -1.78 -10.78 -2.83
CA SER A 618 -3.21 -10.47 -2.76
C SER A 618 -3.49 -9.01 -3.12
N GLN A 619 -2.96 -8.55 -4.26
CA GLN A 619 -3.15 -7.19 -4.75
C GLN A 619 -3.56 -7.17 -6.21
N THR A 620 -4.38 -6.18 -6.60
CA THR A 620 -4.58 -5.84 -8.00
C THR A 620 -3.38 -5.05 -8.48
N LEU A 621 -2.70 -5.52 -9.53
CA LEU A 621 -1.65 -4.76 -10.20
C LEU A 621 -2.24 -3.89 -11.29
N GLY A 622 -1.68 -2.70 -11.43
CA GLY A 622 -1.94 -1.74 -12.49
C GLY A 622 -0.67 -1.31 -13.19
N LEU A 623 -0.82 -0.74 -14.38
CA LEU A 623 0.27 -0.16 -15.15
C LEU A 623 -0.10 1.28 -15.50
N ASN A 624 0.82 2.21 -15.26
CA ASN A 624 0.60 3.63 -15.46
C ASN A 624 1.82 4.28 -16.15
N TRP A 625 1.61 5.44 -16.79
CA TRP A 625 2.71 6.19 -17.36
C TRP A 625 3.37 7.06 -16.29
N VAL A 626 4.65 6.81 -16.03
CA VAL A 626 5.49 7.59 -15.11
C VAL A 626 6.61 8.28 -15.86
N LYS A 627 7.36 9.16 -15.20
CA LYS A 627 8.53 9.80 -15.82
C LYS A 627 9.53 8.72 -16.26
N GLY A 628 9.85 8.68 -17.55
CA GLY A 628 10.84 7.77 -18.12
C GLY A 628 10.28 6.45 -18.66
N GLY A 629 9.01 6.13 -18.44
CA GLY A 629 8.43 4.92 -19.02
C GLY A 629 7.16 4.40 -18.33
N LEU A 630 6.96 3.10 -18.42
CA LEU A 630 5.81 2.39 -17.85
C LEU A 630 6.09 2.02 -16.40
N GLY A 631 5.27 2.50 -15.47
CA GLY A 631 5.33 2.20 -14.04
C GLY A 631 4.46 1.00 -13.66
N LEU A 632 4.74 0.42 -12.49
CA LEU A 632 3.93 -0.61 -11.85
C LEU A 632 3.27 -0.03 -10.61
N GLU A 633 1.97 -0.20 -10.49
CA GLU A 633 1.19 0.20 -9.31
C GLU A 633 0.41 -1.00 -8.75
N ALA A 634 0.05 -0.95 -7.47
CA ALA A 634 -0.70 -2.00 -6.81
C ALA A 634 -1.81 -1.42 -5.92
N SER A 635 -2.91 -2.16 -5.82
CA SER A 635 -4.06 -1.82 -4.98
C SER A 635 -4.49 -3.02 -4.14
N LYS A 636 -4.68 -2.80 -2.83
CA LYS A 636 -5.24 -3.82 -1.92
C LYS A 636 -6.77 -3.79 -1.89
N ASP A 637 -7.36 -2.62 -2.11
CA ASP A 637 -8.81 -2.41 -2.05
C ASP A 637 -9.46 -2.25 -3.43
N ARG A 638 -8.66 -2.40 -4.49
CA ARG A 638 -9.05 -2.35 -5.91
C ARG A 638 -9.39 -0.95 -6.40
N LEU A 639 -9.33 0.05 -5.51
CA LEU A 639 -9.74 1.43 -5.78
C LEU A 639 -8.55 2.38 -5.76
N HIS A 640 -7.67 2.24 -4.78
CA HIS A 640 -6.54 3.15 -4.58
C HIS A 640 -5.25 2.43 -4.97
N PHE A 641 -4.59 2.95 -6.00
CA PHE A 641 -3.34 2.41 -6.52
C PHE A 641 -2.16 3.23 -6.01
N ALA A 642 -1.09 2.53 -5.63
CA ALA A 642 0.18 3.13 -5.23
C ALA A 642 1.32 2.51 -6.05
N PRO A 643 2.36 3.27 -6.40
CA PRO A 643 3.54 2.72 -7.07
C PRO A 643 4.15 1.56 -6.28
N VAL A 644 4.54 0.50 -6.99
CA VAL A 644 5.27 -0.64 -6.41
C VAL A 644 6.77 -0.34 -6.32
N PHE A 645 7.28 0.43 -7.28
CA PHE A 645 8.68 0.85 -7.38
C PHE A 645 8.78 2.36 -7.51
N ALA A 646 9.92 2.91 -7.11
CA ALA A 646 10.26 4.30 -7.43
C ALA A 646 10.72 4.46 -8.89
N GLU A 647 11.23 3.37 -9.48
CA GLU A 647 11.76 3.30 -10.83
C GLU A 647 10.69 2.79 -11.82
N PRO A 648 10.69 3.22 -13.10
CA PRO A 648 9.83 2.64 -14.12
C PRO A 648 10.08 1.13 -14.26
N LEU A 649 9.01 0.34 -14.47
CA LEU A 649 9.12 -1.10 -14.77
C LEU A 649 9.82 -1.33 -16.12
N MET A 650 9.56 -0.47 -17.10
CA MET A 650 10.11 -0.55 -18.45
C MET A 650 10.34 0.86 -18.98
N LEU A 651 11.50 1.11 -19.58
CA LEU A 651 11.76 2.34 -20.30
C LEU A 651 10.92 2.39 -21.58
N ALA A 652 10.31 3.54 -21.82
CA ALA A 652 9.65 3.83 -23.08
C ALA A 652 9.50 5.34 -23.20
N GLU A 653 9.68 5.85 -24.41
CA GLU A 653 9.37 7.23 -24.74
C GLU A 653 8.05 7.25 -25.50
N PRO A 654 6.91 7.37 -24.81
CA PRO A 654 5.62 7.13 -25.42
C PRO A 654 5.32 8.17 -26.49
N GLY A 655 5.26 7.68 -27.73
CA GLY A 655 4.75 8.38 -28.89
C GLY A 655 3.26 8.63 -28.79
N ASP A 656 2.79 9.61 -29.54
CA ASP A 656 1.37 9.94 -29.60
C ASP A 656 0.63 9.10 -30.65
N TRP A 657 -0.69 8.93 -30.47
CA TRP A 657 -1.54 8.20 -31.42
C TRP A 657 -1.59 8.85 -32.82
N SER A 658 -1.29 10.14 -32.96
CA SER A 658 -1.19 10.82 -34.26
C SER A 658 0.14 10.55 -34.99
N ARG A 659 1.11 9.92 -34.31
CA ARG A 659 2.44 9.55 -34.81
C ARG A 659 3.27 10.75 -35.28
N LYS A 660 2.95 11.98 -34.84
CA LYS A 660 3.62 13.20 -35.32
C LYS A 660 4.96 13.45 -34.66
N ASN A 661 5.15 13.00 -33.43
CA ASN A 661 6.43 13.16 -32.72
C ASN A 661 7.53 12.19 -33.17
N GLY A 662 7.20 11.18 -33.99
CA GLY A 662 8.15 10.21 -34.53
C GLY A 662 8.69 9.19 -33.53
N LEU A 663 8.24 9.21 -32.28
CA LEU A 663 8.68 8.29 -31.22
C LEU A 663 8.01 6.90 -31.36
N GLU A 664 8.45 5.94 -30.56
CA GLU A 664 7.84 4.61 -30.50
C GLU A 664 6.42 4.67 -29.90
N LEU A 665 5.55 3.71 -30.18
CA LEU A 665 4.26 3.60 -29.50
C LEU A 665 4.17 2.26 -28.78
N VAL A 666 3.90 2.33 -27.49
CA VAL A 666 3.54 1.19 -26.65
C VAL A 666 2.08 1.39 -26.23
N ALA A 667 1.21 0.44 -26.55
CA ALA A 667 -0.21 0.51 -26.20
C ALA A 667 -0.72 -0.83 -25.66
N TYR A 668 -1.83 -0.75 -24.92
CA TYR A 668 -2.53 -1.89 -24.34
C TYR A 668 -1.64 -2.82 -23.48
N PRO A 669 -0.79 -2.28 -22.59
CA PRO A 669 0.05 -3.13 -21.77
C PRO A 669 -0.78 -3.89 -20.73
N VAL A 670 -0.59 -5.20 -20.64
CA VAL A 670 -1.19 -6.05 -19.59
C VAL A 670 -0.17 -7.07 -19.08
N LEU A 671 -0.45 -7.62 -17.89
CA LEU A 671 0.38 -8.64 -17.24
C LEU A 671 -0.34 -9.99 -17.26
N LEU A 672 0.37 -11.02 -17.70
CA LEU A 672 -0.10 -12.41 -17.68
C LEU A 672 0.85 -13.28 -16.86
N ASP A 673 0.34 -14.37 -16.29
CA ASP A 673 1.15 -15.36 -15.61
C ASP A 673 1.97 -16.15 -16.63
N ALA A 674 3.29 -16.23 -16.43
CA ALA A 674 4.19 -16.87 -17.38
C ALA A 674 3.98 -18.39 -17.50
N LYS A 675 3.22 -19.01 -16.59
CA LYS A 675 2.88 -20.44 -16.63
C LYS A 675 1.48 -20.68 -17.18
N SER A 676 0.47 -19.93 -16.72
CA SER A 676 -0.93 -20.19 -17.10
C SER A 676 -1.48 -19.29 -18.20
N GLY A 677 -0.80 -18.21 -18.58
CA GLY A 677 -1.29 -17.23 -19.57
C GLY A 677 -2.45 -16.35 -19.08
N SER A 678 -2.99 -16.60 -17.88
CA SER A 678 -4.08 -15.82 -17.27
C SER A 678 -3.54 -14.55 -16.59
N ASN A 679 -4.38 -13.53 -16.40
CA ASN A 679 -4.04 -12.36 -15.57
C ASN A 679 -4.12 -12.60 -14.05
N GLN A 680 -4.13 -13.87 -13.63
CA GLN A 680 -4.01 -14.32 -12.25
C GLN A 680 -2.56 -14.71 -11.99
N LEU A 681 -1.75 -13.79 -11.47
CA LEU A 681 -0.29 -13.88 -11.47
C LEU A 681 0.26 -14.62 -10.25
N GLY A 682 1.29 -15.44 -10.47
CA GLY A 682 2.32 -15.80 -9.49
C GLY A 682 3.45 -14.76 -9.48
N ASP A 683 4.72 -15.19 -9.43
CA ASP A 683 5.91 -14.29 -9.39
C ASP A 683 6.74 -14.28 -10.67
N ARG A 684 6.23 -14.94 -11.72
CA ARG A 684 6.83 -14.93 -13.05
C ARG A 684 5.78 -14.46 -14.01
N TRP A 685 5.99 -13.29 -14.60
CA TRP A 685 4.99 -12.65 -15.43
C TRP A 685 5.46 -12.56 -16.87
N LEU A 686 4.49 -12.28 -17.73
CA LEU A 686 4.67 -11.82 -19.09
C LEU A 686 4.03 -10.44 -19.18
N LEU A 687 4.84 -9.42 -19.48
CA LEU A 687 4.33 -8.12 -19.92
C LEU A 687 4.06 -8.22 -21.42
N THR A 688 2.82 -7.98 -21.84
CA THR A 688 2.43 -7.99 -23.25
C THR A 688 1.83 -6.66 -23.66
N TYR A 689 2.15 -6.21 -24.87
CA TYR A 689 1.70 -4.92 -25.40
C TYR A 689 1.77 -4.87 -26.93
N MET A 690 1.05 -3.91 -27.51
CA MET A 690 1.22 -3.48 -28.89
C MET A 690 2.44 -2.58 -29.01
N TYR A 691 3.23 -2.79 -30.05
CA TYR A 691 4.40 -1.97 -30.35
C TYR A 691 4.38 -1.38 -31.76
N LEU A 692 4.88 -0.15 -31.90
CA LEU A 692 5.33 0.47 -33.15
C LEU A 692 6.71 1.10 -32.93
N SER A 693 7.65 0.82 -33.82
CA SER A 693 8.98 1.44 -33.81
C SER A 693 8.91 2.93 -34.12
N PRO A 694 9.92 3.74 -33.73
CA PRO A 694 10.00 5.14 -34.15
C PRO A 694 9.84 5.29 -35.67
N GLY A 695 8.99 6.22 -36.08
CA GLY A 695 8.66 6.49 -37.49
C GLY A 695 7.71 5.50 -38.18
N GLU A 696 7.35 4.37 -37.56
CA GLU A 696 6.39 3.44 -38.14
C GLU A 696 4.94 3.92 -38.00
N THR A 697 4.10 3.49 -38.96
CA THR A 697 2.65 3.70 -38.96
C THR A 697 1.92 2.46 -38.44
N PHE A 698 0.62 2.61 -38.16
CA PHE A 698 -0.26 1.50 -37.76
C PHE A 698 -0.36 0.34 -38.76
N ALA A 699 0.22 0.47 -39.96
CA ALA A 699 0.36 -0.65 -40.88
C ALA A 699 1.33 -1.75 -40.37
N ARG A 700 2.17 -1.43 -39.38
CA ARG A 700 3.23 -2.30 -38.86
C ARG A 700 3.10 -2.57 -37.36
N ARG A 701 1.91 -2.91 -36.86
CA ARG A 701 1.75 -3.28 -35.45
C ARG A 701 2.46 -4.60 -35.15
N TYR A 702 3.08 -4.66 -33.98
CA TYR A 702 3.65 -5.88 -33.43
C TYR A 702 2.98 -6.23 -32.11
N LEU A 703 2.78 -7.53 -31.88
CA LEU A 703 2.45 -8.06 -30.57
C LEU A 703 3.77 -8.49 -29.90
N VAL A 704 4.03 -7.91 -28.73
CA VAL A 704 5.29 -8.11 -28.01
C VAL A 704 5.03 -8.72 -26.64
N PHE A 705 5.88 -9.66 -26.24
CA PHE A 705 5.93 -10.23 -24.90
C PHE A 705 7.30 -10.01 -24.27
N ARG A 706 7.34 -9.75 -22.97
CA ARG A 706 8.58 -9.69 -22.17
C ARG A 706 8.40 -10.53 -20.92
N PRO A 707 9.31 -11.48 -20.63
CA PRO A 707 9.31 -12.10 -19.32
C PRO A 707 9.68 -11.07 -18.26
N VAL A 708 8.99 -11.11 -17.13
CA VAL A 708 9.29 -10.29 -15.95
C VAL A 708 9.51 -11.23 -14.79
N ASP A 709 10.74 -11.25 -14.28
CA ASP A 709 11.11 -12.07 -13.15
C ASP A 709 11.15 -11.23 -11.87
N ILE A 710 10.38 -11.66 -10.87
CA ILE A 710 10.33 -11.02 -9.56
C ILE A 710 11.26 -11.77 -8.61
N ALA A 711 12.26 -11.04 -8.12
CA ALA A 711 13.10 -11.47 -7.02
C ALA A 711 12.72 -10.69 -5.77
N TRP A 712 12.49 -11.45 -4.73
CA TRP A 712 11.95 -10.99 -3.47
C TRP A 712 13.01 -10.40 -2.53
N THR A 713 14.28 -10.66 -2.84
CA THR A 713 15.48 -10.12 -2.20
C THR A 713 16.31 -9.32 -3.20
N ARG A 714 16.97 -8.28 -2.70
CA ARG A 714 17.84 -7.36 -3.45
C ARG A 714 19.13 -7.14 -2.67
N GLY A 715 20.25 -7.08 -3.37
CA GLY A 715 21.53 -6.73 -2.75
C GLY A 715 21.51 -5.28 -2.21
N PRO A 716 22.29 -4.95 -1.17
CA PRO A 716 22.44 -3.57 -0.73
C PRO A 716 22.92 -2.68 -1.88
N GLY A 717 22.16 -1.64 -2.22
CA GLY A 717 22.50 -0.72 -3.31
C GLY A 717 22.28 -1.26 -4.73
N GLU A 718 21.68 -2.45 -4.89
CA GLU A 718 21.27 -2.94 -6.21
C GLU A 718 20.00 -2.19 -6.69
N PRO A 719 19.87 -1.81 -7.97
CA PRO A 719 18.69 -1.11 -8.51
C PRO A 719 17.40 -1.95 -8.43
N GLU A 720 16.25 -1.28 -8.27
CA GLU A 720 14.94 -1.94 -8.15
C GLU A 720 14.59 -2.65 -9.45
N VAL A 721 14.76 -1.97 -10.58
CA VAL A 721 14.38 -2.46 -11.90
C VAL A 721 15.59 -2.51 -12.83
N GLY A 722 15.72 -3.63 -13.53
CA GLY A 722 16.70 -3.80 -14.59
C GLY A 722 16.02 -4.27 -15.87
N GLU A 723 16.35 -3.65 -16.99
CA GLU A 723 15.82 -3.99 -18.31
C GLU A 723 16.91 -4.60 -19.18
N MET A 724 16.63 -5.76 -19.79
CA MET A 724 17.63 -6.53 -20.53
C MET A 724 18.07 -5.76 -21.78
N LEU A 725 19.37 -5.47 -21.86
CA LEU A 725 20.03 -5.02 -23.07
C LEU A 725 20.40 -6.23 -23.92
N THR A 726 20.11 -6.20 -25.22
CA THR A 726 20.36 -7.31 -26.13
C THR A 726 21.14 -6.87 -27.36
N HIS A 727 21.97 -7.75 -27.90
CA HIS A 727 22.71 -7.55 -29.14
C HIS A 727 22.17 -8.46 -30.24
N TRP A 728 21.80 -7.86 -31.37
CA TRP A 728 21.25 -8.52 -32.54
C TRP A 728 22.12 -8.32 -33.77
N TYR A 729 21.99 -9.22 -34.74
CA TYR A 729 22.66 -9.09 -36.03
C TYR A 729 21.74 -9.49 -37.18
N ALA A 730 21.71 -8.66 -38.22
CA ALA A 730 21.05 -8.94 -39.49
C ALA A 730 22.09 -9.05 -40.62
N ALA A 731 22.45 -10.28 -40.99
CA ALA A 731 23.45 -10.55 -42.02
C ALA A 731 23.14 -9.89 -43.38
N ALA A 732 21.86 -9.88 -43.78
CA ALA A 732 21.44 -9.27 -45.04
C ALA A 732 21.58 -7.73 -45.04
N ARG A 733 21.68 -7.13 -43.86
CA ARG A 733 21.80 -5.68 -43.66
C ARG A 733 23.19 -5.28 -43.17
N HIS A 734 24.09 -6.23 -42.90
CA HIS A 734 25.37 -5.95 -42.25
C HIS A 734 25.23 -5.07 -40.99
N ASP A 735 24.15 -5.28 -40.24
CA ASP A 735 23.74 -4.38 -39.17
C ASP A 735 23.70 -5.12 -37.84
N HIS A 736 24.47 -4.61 -36.90
CA HIS A 736 24.38 -4.97 -35.50
C HIS A 736 23.55 -3.97 -34.74
N TRP A 737 22.74 -4.45 -33.79
CA TRP A 737 21.85 -3.60 -33.04
C TRP A 737 21.84 -4.00 -31.57
N ALA A 738 22.39 -3.14 -30.72
CA ALA A 738 22.28 -3.24 -29.27
C ALA A 738 21.07 -2.43 -28.78
N THR A 739 20.08 -3.07 -28.16
CA THR A 739 18.84 -2.39 -27.72
C THR A 739 18.11 -3.13 -26.59
N THR A 740 17.33 -2.36 -25.82
CA THR A 740 16.33 -2.84 -24.87
C THR A 740 14.93 -2.97 -25.49
N ALA A 741 14.72 -2.40 -26.69
CA ALA A 741 13.45 -2.32 -27.38
C ALA A 741 13.16 -3.52 -28.28
N PRO A 742 11.91 -3.74 -28.69
CA PRO A 742 11.56 -4.81 -29.63
C PRO A 742 12.26 -4.60 -30.98
N VAL A 743 13.01 -5.61 -31.42
CA VAL A 743 13.63 -5.62 -32.75
C VAL A 743 12.62 -6.09 -33.80
N PRO A 744 12.23 -5.26 -34.78
CA PRO A 744 11.39 -5.69 -35.89
C PRO A 744 11.98 -6.90 -36.61
N GLU A 745 11.14 -7.85 -37.03
CA GLU A 745 11.58 -9.06 -37.74
C GLU A 745 12.58 -9.92 -36.91
N ASN A 746 12.45 -9.88 -35.58
CA ASN A 746 13.15 -10.76 -34.64
C ASN A 746 13.03 -12.22 -35.10
N ASN A 747 14.18 -12.90 -35.17
CA ASN A 747 14.37 -14.27 -35.63
C ASN A 747 14.09 -14.55 -37.11
N SER A 748 13.53 -13.62 -37.89
CA SER A 748 13.42 -13.76 -39.35
C SER A 748 14.53 -13.01 -40.08
N ALA A 749 14.79 -11.75 -39.72
CA ALA A 749 15.88 -10.93 -40.28
C ALA A 749 17.02 -10.73 -39.28
N TYR A 750 16.71 -10.36 -38.03
CA TYR A 750 17.70 -10.22 -36.97
C TYR A 750 17.79 -11.50 -36.15
N LYS A 751 19.01 -11.92 -35.82
CA LYS A 751 19.29 -13.02 -34.91
C LYS A 751 19.90 -12.49 -33.63
N LEU A 752 19.43 -12.99 -32.49
CA LEU A 752 20.01 -12.65 -31.20
C LEU A 752 21.44 -13.20 -31.16
N VAL A 753 22.39 -12.31 -30.91
CA VAL A 753 23.82 -12.63 -30.76
C VAL A 753 24.12 -12.87 -29.29
N ALA A 754 23.72 -11.92 -28.43
CA ALA A 754 23.95 -11.98 -27.00
C ALA A 754 22.89 -11.20 -26.22
N GLU A 755 22.67 -11.56 -24.97
CA GLU A 755 22.04 -10.66 -24.00
C GLU A 755 23.18 -10.00 -23.21
N LEU A 756 23.23 -8.69 -23.11
CA LEU A 756 24.44 -8.02 -22.61
C LEU A 756 24.42 -7.84 -21.10
N GLY A 757 23.25 -7.94 -20.45
CA GLY A 757 23.08 -7.60 -19.05
C GLY A 757 21.82 -6.76 -18.87
N TYR A 758 21.62 -6.20 -17.68
CA TYR A 758 20.52 -5.29 -17.44
C TYR A 758 21.00 -3.85 -17.27
N VAL A 759 20.40 -2.95 -18.02
CA VAL A 759 20.50 -1.50 -17.76
C VAL A 759 19.48 -1.12 -16.68
N MET A 760 19.76 -0.06 -15.93
CA MET A 760 18.81 0.51 -14.97
C MET A 760 17.77 1.35 -15.71
N THR A 761 16.54 1.39 -15.20
CA THR A 761 15.46 2.23 -15.76
C THR A 761 15.42 3.64 -15.17
N SER A 762 16.30 3.92 -14.21
CA SER A 762 16.52 5.24 -13.64
C SER A 762 17.97 5.36 -13.14
N PRO A 763 18.51 6.58 -12.98
CA PRO A 763 19.85 6.76 -12.44
C PRO A 763 19.89 6.38 -10.96
N ASP A 764 20.96 5.68 -10.55
CA ASP A 764 21.19 5.35 -9.14
C ASP A 764 21.44 6.62 -8.31
N ALA A 765 20.76 6.73 -7.16
CA ALA A 765 20.85 7.92 -6.32
C ALA A 765 22.16 8.02 -5.53
N ALA A 766 22.86 6.90 -5.32
CA ALA A 766 24.08 6.81 -4.51
C ALA A 766 25.36 6.77 -5.36
N HIS A 767 25.29 6.32 -6.60
CA HIS A 767 26.43 6.13 -7.49
C HIS A 767 26.23 6.84 -8.84
N ALA A 768 27.32 7.39 -9.38
CA ALA A 768 27.28 8.03 -10.69
C ALA A 768 26.89 7.03 -11.77
N SER A 769 25.93 7.45 -12.61
CA SER A 769 25.40 6.67 -13.73
C SER A 769 25.53 7.46 -15.03
N VAL A 770 25.72 6.74 -16.13
CA VAL A 770 25.70 7.27 -17.50
C VAL A 770 24.40 6.82 -18.15
N GLU A 771 23.64 7.78 -18.68
CA GLU A 771 22.51 7.47 -19.54
C GLU A 771 23.01 7.14 -20.95
N LEU A 772 22.50 6.05 -21.52
CA LEU A 772 22.79 5.61 -22.87
C LEU A 772 21.58 5.85 -23.77
N GLU A 773 21.85 6.17 -25.02
CA GLU A 773 20.87 6.35 -26.08
C GLU A 773 21.16 5.39 -27.23
N GLU A 774 20.08 4.96 -27.85
CA GLU A 774 20.11 4.21 -29.10
C GLU A 774 19.97 5.20 -30.25
N CYS A 775 20.91 5.16 -31.20
CA CYS A 775 20.87 5.97 -32.40
C CYS A 775 21.03 5.10 -33.66
N VAL A 776 20.64 5.64 -34.81
CA VAL A 776 20.82 5.01 -36.11
C VAL A 776 21.34 6.02 -37.14
N SER A 777 22.23 5.58 -38.02
CA SER A 777 22.81 6.43 -39.07
C SER A 777 21.75 6.90 -40.07
N ASP A 778 21.81 8.17 -40.49
CA ASP A 778 20.97 8.72 -41.57
C ASP A 778 21.64 8.63 -42.96
N GLY A 779 22.84 8.04 -43.05
CA GLY A 779 23.67 8.01 -44.27
C GLY A 779 23.19 7.01 -45.33
N PRO A 780 23.57 7.21 -46.62
CA PRO A 780 23.29 6.26 -47.67
C PRO A 780 24.09 4.96 -47.47
N GLY A 781 23.43 3.81 -47.48
CA GLY A 781 24.08 2.50 -47.26
C GLY A 781 23.17 1.53 -46.53
N HIS A 782 23.75 0.76 -45.62
CA HIS A 782 23.01 -0.03 -44.65
C HIS A 782 22.85 0.74 -43.32
N PRO A 783 21.84 0.42 -42.50
CA PRO A 783 21.76 1.00 -41.17
C PRO A 783 22.99 0.65 -40.33
N ASP A 784 23.40 1.60 -39.50
CA ASP A 784 24.39 1.43 -38.46
C ASP A 784 23.77 1.90 -37.13
N HIS A 785 23.36 0.94 -36.29
CA HIS A 785 22.85 1.24 -34.96
C HIS A 785 24.00 1.35 -33.96
N ILE A 786 23.92 2.35 -33.10
CA ILE A 786 24.96 2.64 -32.12
C ILE A 786 24.32 2.88 -30.75
N LEU A 787 24.96 2.30 -29.72
CA LEU A 787 24.68 2.61 -28.31
C LEU A 787 25.74 3.62 -27.84
N ILE A 788 25.30 4.80 -27.41
CA ILE A 788 26.18 5.93 -27.12
C ILE A 788 25.66 6.72 -25.92
N GLU A 789 26.48 7.57 -25.33
CA GLU A 789 26.10 8.44 -24.21
C GLU A 789 24.98 9.42 -24.60
N ASN A 790 24.12 9.79 -23.63
CA ASN A 790 23.02 10.73 -23.87
C ASN A 790 23.49 12.08 -24.44
N GLY A 791 22.79 12.54 -25.50
CA GLY A 791 22.94 13.87 -26.06
C GLY A 791 24.01 13.99 -27.13
N VAL A 792 24.51 12.86 -27.65
CA VAL A 792 25.58 12.86 -28.67
C VAL A 792 25.21 12.16 -29.99
N CYS A 793 24.00 11.63 -30.17
CA CYS A 793 23.58 11.03 -31.45
C CYS A 793 23.82 11.99 -32.62
N GLU A 794 23.22 13.18 -32.58
CA GLU A 794 23.22 14.14 -33.70
C GLU A 794 24.61 14.74 -33.94
N SER A 795 25.40 14.97 -32.89
CA SER A 795 26.76 15.50 -33.04
C SER A 795 27.72 14.51 -33.71
N HIS A 796 27.36 13.22 -33.73
CA HIS A 796 28.06 12.15 -34.43
C HIS A 796 27.41 11.76 -35.76
N GLY A 797 26.39 12.49 -36.23
CA GLY A 797 25.71 12.23 -37.51
C GLY A 797 24.71 11.08 -37.47
N TYR A 798 24.22 10.72 -36.29
CA TYR A 798 23.16 9.74 -36.09
C TYR A 798 21.85 10.43 -35.72
N ARG A 799 20.75 9.77 -36.01
CA ARG A 799 19.44 10.13 -35.50
C ARG A 799 19.15 9.33 -34.24
N ARG A 800 18.76 10.03 -33.18
CA ARG A 800 18.31 9.42 -31.94
C ARG A 800 17.03 8.61 -32.16
N LEU A 801 16.96 7.43 -31.52
CA LEU A 801 15.77 6.60 -31.47
C LEU A 801 15.07 6.68 -30.10
N ARG A 802 15.82 6.49 -29.01
CA ARG A 802 15.30 6.49 -27.61
C ARG A 802 16.42 6.46 -26.57
N SER A 803 16.06 6.66 -25.30
CA SER A 803 16.88 6.25 -24.15
C SER A 803 16.94 4.72 -24.06
N ALA A 804 18.17 4.19 -24.01
CA ALA A 804 18.44 2.77 -23.85
C ALA A 804 18.68 2.38 -22.38
N GLY A 805 18.65 3.34 -21.46
CA GLY A 805 18.76 3.14 -20.01
C GLY A 805 20.09 3.60 -19.42
N PHE A 806 20.30 3.29 -18.13
CA PHE A 806 21.43 3.79 -17.36
C PHE A 806 22.40 2.67 -17.00
N VAL A 807 23.69 2.95 -17.07
CA VAL A 807 24.78 2.07 -16.60
C VAL A 807 25.61 2.80 -15.56
N TYR A 808 26.27 2.10 -14.65
CA TYR A 808 27.16 2.76 -13.68
C TYR A 808 28.40 3.31 -14.39
N SER A 809 28.87 4.49 -13.96
CA SER A 809 30.12 5.06 -14.50
C SER A 809 31.38 4.33 -14.01
N ALA A 810 31.28 3.58 -12.92
CA ALA A 810 32.36 2.79 -12.33
C ALA A 810 31.84 1.43 -11.87
N GLN A 811 32.71 0.42 -11.84
CA GLN A 811 32.33 -0.94 -11.46
C GLN A 811 31.73 -1.00 -10.05
N GLN A 812 30.55 -1.60 -9.94
CA GLN A 812 29.88 -1.92 -8.68
C GLN A 812 29.83 -3.44 -8.47
N THR A 813 29.31 -3.88 -7.33
CA THR A 813 29.07 -5.32 -7.08
C THR A 813 28.02 -5.85 -8.05
N ASN A 814 28.23 -7.04 -8.61
CA ASN A 814 27.36 -7.67 -9.63
C ASN A 814 27.17 -6.83 -10.89
N THR A 815 28.25 -6.16 -11.34
CA THR A 815 28.26 -5.41 -12.59
C THR A 815 29.46 -5.80 -13.44
N GLN A 816 29.27 -5.71 -14.75
CA GLN A 816 30.26 -6.06 -15.75
C GLN A 816 30.47 -4.88 -16.72
N PRO A 817 31.65 -4.75 -17.35
CA PRO A 817 31.88 -3.65 -18.28
C PRO A 817 31.02 -3.81 -19.54
N LEU A 818 30.58 -2.68 -20.09
CA LEU A 818 29.89 -2.60 -21.36
C LEU A 818 30.69 -1.73 -22.32
N TYR A 819 31.12 -2.30 -23.44
CA TYR A 819 31.95 -1.64 -24.43
C TYR A 819 31.17 -1.30 -25.68
N ARG A 820 31.45 -0.13 -26.27
CA ARG A 820 31.12 0.17 -27.65
C ARG A 820 32.21 -0.36 -28.57
N CYS A 821 31.79 -1.12 -29.57
CA CYS A 821 32.64 -1.83 -30.50
C CYS A 821 32.26 -1.48 -31.95
N TYR A 822 33.22 -1.61 -32.86
CA TYR A 822 33.01 -1.41 -34.29
C TYR A 822 33.55 -2.59 -35.09
N SER A 823 32.73 -3.15 -35.97
CA SER A 823 33.15 -4.19 -36.92
C SER A 823 33.61 -3.55 -38.23
N ASP A 824 34.91 -3.70 -38.55
CA ASP A 824 35.44 -3.23 -39.84
C ASP A 824 34.90 -4.04 -41.02
N SER A 825 34.45 -5.29 -40.82
CA SER A 825 33.89 -6.15 -41.88
C SER A 825 32.43 -5.83 -42.16
N GLU A 826 31.63 -5.62 -41.11
CA GLU A 826 30.21 -5.30 -41.23
C GLU A 826 29.96 -3.80 -41.39
N LYS A 827 30.95 -2.96 -41.09
CA LYS A 827 30.80 -1.49 -41.07
C LYS A 827 29.70 -1.02 -40.11
N SER A 828 29.53 -1.70 -38.99
CA SER A 828 28.47 -1.45 -38.03
C SER A 828 28.98 -1.50 -36.58
N HIS A 829 28.41 -0.65 -35.73
CA HIS A 829 28.65 -0.57 -34.30
C HIS A 829 27.84 -1.60 -33.53
N PHE A 830 28.35 -2.00 -32.37
CA PHE A 830 27.65 -2.88 -31.44
C PHE A 830 28.14 -2.68 -30.01
N ALA A 831 27.46 -3.34 -29.07
CA ALA A 831 27.91 -3.41 -27.69
C ALA A 831 28.29 -4.85 -27.31
N ALA A 832 29.31 -4.98 -26.46
CA ALA A 832 29.80 -6.25 -25.96
C ALA A 832 30.34 -6.10 -24.53
N ASN A 833 30.35 -7.19 -23.76
CA ASN A 833 30.87 -7.15 -22.37
C ASN A 833 32.36 -7.51 -22.26
N ARG A 834 33.00 -7.89 -23.37
CA ARG A 834 34.43 -8.21 -23.43
C ARG A 834 35.21 -7.09 -24.13
N ASP A 835 36.40 -6.82 -23.62
CA ASP A 835 37.28 -5.77 -24.15
C ASP A 835 37.84 -6.08 -25.54
N ASP A 836 37.86 -7.36 -25.92
CA ASP A 836 38.16 -7.86 -27.26
C ASP A 836 36.95 -7.84 -28.22
N CYS A 837 35.82 -7.26 -27.81
CA CYS A 837 34.59 -7.17 -28.59
C CYS A 837 34.11 -8.53 -29.11
N ASP A 838 34.29 -9.57 -28.30
CA ASP A 838 33.99 -10.98 -28.61
C ASP A 838 34.70 -11.50 -29.87
N GLY A 839 35.79 -10.85 -30.28
CA GLY A 839 36.51 -11.15 -31.52
C GLY A 839 35.78 -10.72 -32.80
N MET A 840 34.68 -9.96 -32.69
CA MET A 840 33.85 -9.50 -33.82
C MET A 840 34.25 -8.11 -34.34
N GLY A 841 35.12 -7.39 -33.64
CA GLY A 841 35.49 -6.03 -33.99
C GLY A 841 36.57 -5.44 -33.10
N LYS A 842 36.70 -4.11 -33.13
CA LYS A 842 37.63 -3.36 -32.27
C LYS A 842 36.86 -2.55 -31.24
N ARG A 843 37.42 -2.44 -30.03
CA ARG A 843 36.88 -1.62 -28.95
C ARG A 843 37.10 -0.14 -29.25
N GLU A 844 36.04 0.65 -29.19
CA GLU A 844 36.11 2.10 -29.34
C GLU A 844 36.03 2.84 -28.00
N ALA A 845 35.10 2.43 -27.13
CA ALA A 845 34.88 3.07 -25.84
C ALA A 845 34.36 2.10 -24.78
N LEU A 846 34.59 2.41 -23.50
CA LEU A 846 33.86 1.83 -22.37
C LEU A 846 32.65 2.74 -22.12
N LEU A 847 31.45 2.20 -22.28
CA LEU A 847 30.19 2.94 -22.05
C LEU A 847 29.86 3.06 -20.56
N GLY A 848 30.23 2.04 -19.78
CA GLY A 848 30.00 1.98 -18.34
C GLY A 848 29.94 0.54 -17.86
N TYR A 849 29.20 0.31 -16.77
CA TYR A 849 29.01 -1.01 -16.17
C TYR A 849 27.53 -1.32 -16.01
N ASP A 850 27.04 -2.31 -16.76
CA ASP A 850 25.67 -2.82 -16.65
C ASP A 850 25.58 -3.91 -15.58
N LEU A 851 24.35 -4.21 -15.16
CA LEU A 851 24.10 -5.23 -14.14
C LEU A 851 24.29 -6.62 -14.76
N GLU A 852 24.98 -7.50 -14.05
CA GLU A 852 25.15 -8.90 -14.45
C GLU A 852 23.80 -9.63 -14.50
N ARG A 853 23.73 -10.68 -15.33
CA ARG A 853 22.51 -11.46 -15.56
C ARG A 853 22.09 -12.34 -14.38
#